data_AF-A0A5S3V6X6-F1
#
_entry.id   AF-A0A5S3V6X6-F1
#
_cell.length_a   1.000
_cell.length_b   1.000
_cell.length_c   1.000
_cell.angle_alpha   90.00
_cell.angle_beta   90.00
_cell.angle_gamma   90.00
#
_symmetry.space_group_name_H-M   'P 1'
#
loop_
_entity.id
_entity.type
_entity.pdbx_description
1 polymer ?
#
loop_
_entity_poly.entity_id
_entity_poly.type
_entity_poly.pdbx_seq_one_letter_code
_entity_poly.pdbx_strand_id
1 'polypeptide(L)'
;MSTIESQIQKLNDTNAELARVNNELTSAVRTHTNDINNEVAAAKNTMAAATASAISEVKADANAVNAEIKARMDDAVVPWLPAMTKVQFDALRADRKQQYAGSGFVEWGKHSSVYEINANINEGMFCASYNGESSRYSKLTIGSKLGSSGQSSTEFASVLVDGVTLRLSDSRVDVYGIHCTFPEAPDGTKTYDSATGTVTQHTNAEVAFAAETATNKVITSRKDLVFLESWHEKIADKDVVYPLGNVQYGASSYEGVSLLNNLVAQGYSAFGEWDENTQGYGAKWSSLTDAQKALFLSEPEHNIYYDAEAKIYVQVRYRIRVVEGVSDDWNELRPSVHEITTEWAIANRRRITFVQGSDLSISSTVFVMKGHTQTTLTKVDMGIAEGEARTFGRASFGSTKPLALPIAVVQRMNQGAYHPTYNPMGTRRWNTTGVWANYNWYHPRVLAATNTATCFQITIGNPANNDDNGAFINSGYINSSHGSGRQDQYKFYDAIYAGQVEDLRLNANKLDVNKLREDSILKAVAGTLRGKGSLPKLRIQTFEKNGGFFNNGYWMGKDGNAQFALGADFDSWHTQPWLNSFNRNQPLRGRAFGACYIVRHDNNAVIRAEVTDGGTTGQNIYCSAEVDVPDGTTISIIMYDTTSPEFDSLPWTDIVGYPERIAATFPDGVVGQWVPQLPNDETDQLFTANRKSLSHPSVNALRTMDNGETWQAITSAVNEKNQIKDTWNTQSVGLVHYETLSHFTNLADNAQIVGTTGNVYQGNFHQIDRGNRLNSSVSGVIAKQGSTHKGVGFLSTNSFTYESWSIAPLKLTAAAQPEHQRVDLASGNESGAMKTLPTITEKNGLYYLQLHGAELKHHKPTFTDVNPSSNTTYTAGNFYRLTNYGAKGYYVCEVTKTFAFYTNTDYIQMESGDIVYGPTNQVVLRKLNTADGSSWGDDQTIPIVNGEDVKTDLNGNTVKVFCHHSQIPLGIAHND
;
A
#
# COMPACT_ATOMS: atom_id res chain seq x y z
N MET A 1 34.69 19.41 158.95
CA MET A 1 34.35 19.54 157.52
C MET A 1 35.44 18.81 156.75
N SER A 2 35.07 17.68 156.14
CA SER A 2 35.95 16.52 155.94
C SER A 2 36.36 16.33 154.48
N THR A 3 37.53 15.73 154.26
CA THR A 3 38.24 15.43 153.00
C THR A 3 37.39 14.84 151.87
N ILE A 4 36.19 14.33 152.16
CA ILE A 4 35.24 13.74 151.21
C ILE A 4 34.56 14.81 150.33
N GLU A 5 34.24 16.00 150.86
CA GLU A 5 33.56 17.05 150.10
C GLU A 5 34.42 17.61 148.95
N SER A 6 35.74 17.71 149.15
CA SER A 6 36.69 18.14 148.12
C SER A 6 36.87 17.11 147.00
N GLN A 7 36.79 15.81 147.32
CA GLN A 7 36.86 14.74 146.32
C GLN A 7 35.58 14.68 145.47
N ILE A 8 34.41 14.91 146.07
CA ILE A 8 33.13 15.00 145.34
C ILE A 8 33.13 16.19 144.38
N GLN A 9 33.64 17.36 144.79
CA GLN A 9 33.72 18.51 143.89
C GLN A 9 34.64 18.25 142.69
N LYS A 10 35.83 17.68 142.90
CA LYS A 10 36.74 17.31 141.80
C LYS A 10 36.14 16.27 140.85
N LEU A 11 35.38 15.30 141.37
CA LEU A 11 34.64 14.33 140.57
C LEU A 11 33.53 15.00 139.74
N ASN A 12 32.80 15.94 140.34
CA ASN A 12 31.76 16.70 139.64
C ASN A 12 32.36 17.60 138.54
N ASP A 13 33.48 18.27 138.81
CA ASP A 13 34.18 19.09 137.81
C ASP A 13 34.74 18.23 136.66
N THR A 14 35.28 17.05 136.97
CA THR A 14 35.77 16.10 135.96
C THR A 14 34.62 15.54 135.12
N ASN A 15 33.48 15.22 135.74
CA ASN A 15 32.28 14.76 135.03
C ASN A 15 31.67 15.85 134.15
N ALA A 16 31.69 17.11 134.61
CA ALA A 16 31.25 18.25 133.81
C ALA A 16 32.14 18.46 132.57
N GLU A 17 33.46 18.31 132.73
CA GLU A 17 34.40 18.41 131.62
C GLU A 17 34.29 17.23 130.64
N LEU A 18 34.12 16.00 131.14
CA LEU A 18 33.83 14.84 130.30
C LEU A 18 32.53 15.02 129.51
N ALA A 19 31.48 15.58 130.13
CA ALA A 19 30.24 15.88 129.44
C ALA A 19 30.43 16.96 128.35
N ARG A 20 31.25 17.99 128.61
CA ARG A 20 31.61 19.02 127.62
C ARG A 20 32.34 18.41 126.43
N VAL A 21 33.40 17.63 126.68
CA VAL A 21 34.20 16.97 125.63
C VAL A 21 33.38 15.96 124.85
N ASN A 22 32.50 15.19 125.51
CA ASN A 22 31.61 14.24 124.84
C ASN A 22 30.59 14.95 123.93
N ASN A 23 30.07 16.10 124.35
CA ASN A 23 29.17 16.93 123.53
C ASN A 23 29.89 17.56 122.33
N GLU A 24 31.14 18.01 122.52
CA GLU A 24 32.00 18.51 121.43
C GLU A 24 32.34 17.40 120.43
N LEU A 25 32.72 16.22 120.90
CA LEU A 25 32.99 15.06 120.05
C LEU A 25 31.73 14.63 119.29
N THR A 26 30.57 14.56 119.96
CA THR A 26 29.29 14.25 119.32
C THR A 26 28.94 15.27 118.25
N SER A 27 29.21 16.56 118.48
CA SER A 27 28.96 17.62 117.51
C SER A 27 29.92 17.53 116.33
N ALA A 28 31.21 17.28 116.56
CA ALA A 28 32.21 17.10 115.51
C ALA A 28 31.91 15.86 114.65
N VAL A 29 31.54 14.74 115.27
CA VAL A 29 31.11 13.51 114.55
C VAL A 29 29.86 13.77 113.73
N ARG A 30 28.88 14.51 114.26
CA ARG A 30 27.66 14.87 113.52
C ARG A 30 27.97 15.76 112.31
N THR A 31 28.84 16.76 112.47
CA THR A 31 29.29 17.61 111.36
C THR A 31 30.01 16.79 110.30
N HIS A 32 30.96 15.95 110.69
CA HIS A 32 31.70 15.10 109.74
C HIS A 32 30.80 14.10 109.02
N THR A 33 29.80 13.54 109.72
CA THR A 33 28.79 12.66 109.11
C THR A 33 27.95 13.41 108.07
N ASN A 34 27.58 14.66 108.34
CA ASN A 34 26.85 15.49 107.39
C ASN A 34 27.70 15.85 106.16
N ASP A 35 28.97 16.17 106.36
CA ASP A 35 29.90 16.46 105.26
C ASP A 35 30.08 15.24 104.35
N ILE A 36 30.29 14.05 104.93
CA ILE A 36 30.35 12.79 104.18
C ILE A 36 29.05 12.55 103.41
N ASN A 37 27.88 12.75 104.04
CA ASN A 37 26.60 12.57 103.37
C ASN A 37 26.41 13.55 102.20
N ASN A 38 26.87 14.80 102.34
CA ASN A 38 26.82 15.80 101.30
C ASN A 38 27.77 15.47 100.14
N GLU A 39 28.99 15.03 100.43
CA GLU A 39 29.96 14.58 99.41
C GLU A 39 29.45 13.34 98.66
N VAL A 40 28.87 12.37 99.37
CA VAL A 40 28.25 11.19 98.76
C VAL A 40 27.05 11.57 97.88
N ALA A 41 26.24 12.54 98.29
CA ALA A 41 25.14 13.06 97.48
C ALA A 41 25.65 13.77 96.21
N ALA A 42 26.70 14.60 96.34
CA ALA A 42 27.33 15.27 95.20
C ALA A 42 27.96 14.27 94.21
N ALA A 43 28.64 13.24 94.72
CA ALA A 43 29.20 12.17 93.90
C ALA A 43 28.11 11.37 93.16
N LYS A 44 27.00 11.04 93.85
CA LYS A 44 25.83 10.38 93.22
C LYS A 44 25.22 11.24 92.10
N ASN A 45 25.07 12.54 92.33
CA ASN A 45 24.52 13.46 91.32
C ASN A 45 25.45 13.58 90.10
N THR A 46 26.77 13.66 90.35
CA THR A 46 27.78 13.71 89.28
C THR A 46 27.77 12.42 88.46
N MET A 47 27.70 11.26 89.13
CA MET A 47 27.64 9.96 88.47
C MET A 47 26.33 9.77 87.69
N ALA A 48 25.19 10.25 88.24
CA ALA A 48 23.91 10.21 87.54
C ALA A 48 23.91 11.10 86.29
N ALA A 49 24.50 12.30 86.37
CA ALA A 49 24.65 13.20 85.22
C ALA A 49 25.58 12.61 84.14
N ALA A 50 26.73 12.04 84.54
CA ALA A 50 27.64 11.36 83.62
C ALA A 50 26.98 10.15 82.94
N THR A 51 26.20 9.37 83.71
CA THR A 51 25.43 8.23 83.18
C THR A 51 24.36 8.68 82.18
N ALA A 52 23.63 9.76 82.48
CA ALA A 52 22.62 10.31 81.57
C ALA A 52 23.23 10.85 80.26
N SER A 53 24.41 11.48 80.34
CA SER A 53 25.16 11.95 79.18
C SER A 53 25.62 10.77 78.31
N ALA A 54 26.24 9.75 78.91
CA ALA A 54 26.69 8.56 78.21
C ALA A 54 25.52 7.79 77.55
N ILE A 55 24.37 7.67 78.23
CA ILE A 55 23.17 7.06 77.65
C ILE A 55 22.65 7.86 76.45
N SER A 56 22.74 9.18 76.49
CA SER A 56 22.28 10.05 75.38
C SER A 56 23.20 9.92 74.16
N GLU A 57 24.51 9.86 74.37
CA GLU A 57 25.49 9.61 73.30
C GLU A 57 25.29 8.23 72.67
N VAL A 58 25.17 7.18 73.47
CA VAL A 58 24.91 5.81 72.97
C VAL A 58 23.59 5.74 72.17
N LYS A 59 22.55 6.47 72.59
CA LYS A 59 21.29 6.56 71.83
C LYS A 59 21.47 7.30 70.50
N ALA A 60 22.25 8.39 70.48
CA ALA A 60 22.53 9.13 69.26
C ALA A 60 23.32 8.27 68.26
N ASP A 61 24.34 7.56 68.73
CA ASP A 61 25.15 6.64 67.92
C ASP A 61 24.31 5.46 67.41
N ALA A 62 23.48 4.86 68.27
CA ALA A 62 22.56 3.80 67.86
C ALA A 62 21.58 4.27 66.78
N ASN A 63 21.06 5.51 66.88
CA ASN A 63 20.19 6.09 65.87
C ASN A 63 20.95 6.36 64.56
N ALA A 64 22.20 6.83 64.62
CA ALA A 64 23.04 7.05 63.44
C ALA A 64 23.37 5.73 62.73
N VAL A 65 23.76 4.70 63.47
CA VAL A 65 24.02 3.35 62.95
C VAL A 65 22.75 2.75 62.36
N ASN A 66 21.60 2.89 63.02
CA ASN A 66 20.32 2.40 62.48
C ASN A 66 19.91 3.15 61.21
N ALA A 67 20.16 4.46 61.13
CA ALA A 67 19.92 5.24 59.92
C ALA A 67 20.85 4.82 58.77
N GLU A 68 22.12 4.51 59.06
CA GLU A 68 23.08 4.02 58.07
C GLU A 68 22.78 2.58 57.62
N ILE A 69 22.38 1.69 58.54
CA ILE A 69 21.89 0.34 58.21
C ILE A 69 20.66 0.46 57.33
N LYS A 70 19.72 1.35 57.67
CA LYS A 70 18.53 1.60 56.86
C LYS A 70 18.90 2.16 55.48
N ALA A 71 19.85 3.09 55.37
CA ALA A 71 20.31 3.61 54.08
C ALA A 71 21.01 2.53 53.24
N ARG A 72 21.86 1.69 53.84
CA ARG A 72 22.54 0.56 53.17
C ARG A 72 21.55 -0.55 52.79
N MET A 73 20.54 -0.81 53.62
CA MET A 73 19.43 -1.70 53.27
C MET A 73 18.59 -1.08 52.15
N ASP A 74 18.27 0.20 52.19
CA ASP A 74 17.52 0.88 51.13
C ASP A 74 18.31 0.88 49.80
N ASP A 75 19.65 0.99 49.82
CA ASP A 75 20.53 0.85 48.65
C ASP A 75 20.67 -0.61 48.17
N ALA A 76 20.71 -1.59 49.08
CA ALA A 76 20.83 -3.02 48.76
C ALA A 76 19.48 -3.72 48.45
N VAL A 77 18.38 -3.11 48.88
CA VAL A 77 16.98 -3.59 48.77
C VAL A 77 16.17 -2.62 47.90
N VAL A 78 16.80 -1.79 47.05
CA VAL A 78 16.12 -1.36 45.82
C VAL A 78 15.74 -2.66 45.12
N PRO A 79 14.45 -3.04 45.10
CA PRO A 79 14.09 -4.39 44.77
C PRO A 79 14.64 -4.70 43.39
N TRP A 80 15.31 -5.84 43.29
CA TRP A 80 15.68 -6.50 42.05
C TRP A 80 14.38 -6.80 41.28
N LEU A 81 13.72 -5.76 40.79
CA LEU A 81 12.61 -5.82 39.87
C LEU A 81 13.28 -6.05 38.52
N PRO A 82 13.18 -7.25 37.94
CA PRO A 82 14.04 -7.69 36.84
C PRO A 82 13.60 -7.03 35.53
N ALA A 83 13.80 -5.71 35.43
CA ALA A 83 13.78 -5.02 34.16
C ALA A 83 15.09 -5.30 33.43
N MET A 84 15.01 -5.45 32.12
CA MET A 84 16.19 -5.50 31.27
C MET A 84 17.05 -4.25 31.49
N THR A 85 18.36 -4.40 31.68
CA THR A 85 19.26 -3.24 31.74
C THR A 85 19.36 -2.59 30.37
N LYS A 86 19.64 -1.28 30.31
CA LYS A 86 19.88 -0.58 29.04
C LYS A 86 20.94 -1.27 28.17
N VAL A 87 22.00 -1.81 28.78
CA VAL A 87 23.06 -2.54 28.07
C VAL A 87 22.52 -3.81 27.41
N GLN A 88 21.73 -4.61 28.14
CA GLN A 88 21.08 -5.80 27.58
C GLN A 88 20.10 -5.42 26.46
N PHE A 89 19.34 -4.34 26.65
CA PHE A 89 18.40 -3.84 25.66
C PHE A 89 19.07 -3.41 24.36
N ASP A 90 20.15 -2.62 24.46
CA ASP A 90 20.93 -2.18 23.30
C ASP A 90 21.66 -3.35 22.61
N ALA A 91 22.12 -4.35 23.37
CA ALA A 91 22.69 -5.58 22.80
C ALA A 91 21.66 -6.37 21.98
N LEU A 92 20.45 -6.59 22.51
CA LEU A 92 19.37 -7.26 21.76
C LEU A 92 18.98 -6.50 20.49
N ARG A 93 18.97 -5.16 20.54
CA ARG A 93 18.73 -4.34 19.35
C ARG A 93 19.83 -4.52 18.31
N ALA A 94 21.09 -4.51 18.73
CA ALA A 94 22.24 -4.71 17.83
C ALA A 94 22.22 -6.09 17.18
N ASP A 95 21.93 -7.15 17.94
CA ASP A 95 21.80 -8.51 17.43
C ASP A 95 20.68 -8.62 16.39
N ARG A 96 19.51 -8.04 16.68
CA ARG A 96 18.38 -8.04 15.72
C ARG A 96 18.70 -7.26 14.44
N LYS A 97 19.40 -6.14 14.54
CA LYS A 97 19.85 -5.39 13.34
C LYS A 97 20.75 -6.21 12.42
N GLN A 98 21.49 -7.20 12.96
CA GLN A 98 22.27 -8.13 12.15
C GLN A 98 21.43 -9.30 11.61
N GLN A 99 20.42 -9.73 12.38
CA GLN A 99 19.53 -10.83 12.03
C GLN A 99 18.57 -10.50 10.89
N TYR A 100 18.06 -9.26 10.85
CA TYR A 100 17.04 -8.81 9.89
C TYR A 100 17.64 -7.96 8.76
N ALA A 101 16.92 -7.86 7.64
CA ALA A 101 17.31 -7.04 6.49
C ALA A 101 17.08 -5.52 6.72
N GLY A 102 16.20 -5.19 7.66
CA GLY A 102 15.86 -3.83 8.06
C GLY A 102 14.64 -3.80 8.98
N SER A 103 14.16 -2.60 9.28
CA SER A 103 12.91 -2.35 10.00
C SER A 103 11.68 -2.66 9.14
N GLY A 104 10.70 -3.36 9.71
CA GLY A 104 9.54 -3.87 8.99
C GLY A 104 8.76 -4.91 9.78
N PHE A 105 7.89 -5.67 9.11
CA PHE A 105 7.11 -6.73 9.71
C PHE A 105 7.90 -8.03 9.71
N VAL A 106 8.12 -8.59 10.91
CA VAL A 106 8.73 -9.91 11.11
C VAL A 106 7.67 -11.00 10.95
N GLU A 107 6.51 -10.77 11.56
CA GLU A 107 5.31 -11.59 11.39
C GLU A 107 4.14 -10.68 11.03
N TRP A 108 3.32 -11.12 10.09
CA TRP A 108 2.20 -10.33 9.58
C TRP A 108 0.99 -10.31 10.52
N GLY A 109 0.89 -11.31 11.41
CA GLY A 109 -0.33 -11.66 12.12
C GLY A 109 -1.26 -12.52 11.26
N LYS A 110 -2.22 -13.18 11.89
CA LYS A 110 -3.29 -13.92 11.19
C LYS A 110 -4.45 -12.98 10.88
N HIS A 111 -5.21 -13.29 9.83
CA HIS A 111 -6.49 -12.64 9.58
C HIS A 111 -7.62 -13.46 10.23
N SER A 112 -8.78 -12.87 10.40
CA SER A 112 -9.94 -13.61 10.92
C SER A 112 -10.63 -14.41 9.82
N SER A 113 -11.12 -15.59 10.16
CA SER A 113 -11.91 -16.49 9.30
C SER A 113 -13.41 -16.46 9.61
N VAL A 114 -13.82 -15.73 10.66
CA VAL A 114 -15.19 -15.72 11.20
C VAL A 114 -16.10 -14.72 10.47
N TYR A 115 -15.52 -13.75 9.77
CA TYR A 115 -16.28 -12.73 9.05
C TYR A 115 -16.75 -13.26 7.69
N GLU A 116 -18.05 -13.09 7.40
CA GLU A 116 -18.60 -13.41 6.08
C GLU A 116 -18.01 -12.43 5.05
N ILE A 117 -17.36 -13.01 4.02
CA ILE A 117 -16.61 -12.29 2.98
C ILE A 117 -15.35 -11.61 3.53
N ASN A 118 -14.41 -12.40 4.08
CA ASN A 118 -13.05 -11.95 4.40
C ASN A 118 -12.39 -11.31 3.17
N ALA A 119 -12.52 -10.00 3.00
CA ALA A 119 -11.79 -9.21 2.02
C ALA A 119 -10.36 -9.02 2.52
N ASN A 120 -9.65 -10.15 2.62
CA ASN A 120 -8.25 -10.20 2.98
C ASN A 120 -7.49 -9.33 2.01
N ILE A 121 -6.74 -8.36 2.55
CA ILE A 121 -5.96 -7.46 1.73
C ILE A 121 -4.64 -8.14 1.36
N ASN A 122 -4.00 -8.70 2.38
CA ASN A 122 -2.79 -9.51 2.35
C ASN A 122 -2.73 -10.32 3.66
N GLU A 123 -1.70 -11.14 3.83
CA GLU A 123 -1.47 -11.87 5.08
C GLU A 123 -1.54 -10.92 6.29
N GLY A 124 -2.34 -11.29 7.29
CA GLY A 124 -2.52 -10.53 8.52
C GLY A 124 -3.24 -9.18 8.42
N MET A 125 -3.67 -8.74 7.23
CA MET A 125 -4.37 -7.45 7.06
C MET A 125 -5.67 -7.62 6.28
N PHE A 126 -6.76 -7.13 6.85
CA PHE A 126 -8.11 -7.35 6.32
C PHE A 126 -9.05 -6.20 6.66
N CYS A 127 -10.11 -6.05 5.87
CA CYS A 127 -11.25 -5.21 6.22
C CYS A 127 -12.28 -6.07 6.97
N ALA A 128 -12.75 -5.61 8.13
CA ALA A 128 -13.73 -6.35 8.91
C ALA A 128 -15.16 -6.03 8.42
N SER A 129 -15.94 -7.07 8.12
CA SER A 129 -17.40 -6.98 7.94
C SER A 129 -18.05 -7.98 8.89
N TYR A 130 -19.09 -7.63 9.63
CA TYR A 130 -19.80 -8.58 10.49
C TYR A 130 -21.26 -8.65 10.11
N ASN A 131 -21.77 -9.88 9.96
CA ASN A 131 -23.16 -10.31 9.73
C ASN A 131 -24.22 -9.27 10.09
N GLY A 132 -24.61 -8.41 9.13
CA GLY A 132 -25.66 -7.38 9.30
C GLY A 132 -25.30 -6.21 10.24
N GLU A 133 -24.22 -6.36 11.00
CA GLU A 133 -23.42 -5.40 11.79
C GLU A 133 -22.80 -4.27 10.96
N SER A 134 -23.61 -3.35 10.49
CA SER A 134 -23.25 -2.19 9.67
C SER A 134 -22.16 -1.27 10.29
N SER A 135 -21.84 -1.42 11.59
CA SER A 135 -20.80 -0.65 12.31
C SER A 135 -19.33 -1.06 12.04
N ARG A 136 -19.05 -2.08 11.22
CA ARG A 136 -17.67 -2.62 11.08
C ARG A 136 -16.95 -2.36 9.76
N TYR A 137 -17.64 -1.96 8.69
CA TYR A 137 -16.99 -1.76 7.38
C TYR A 137 -16.00 -0.59 7.35
N SER A 138 -15.93 0.26 8.39
CA SER A 138 -15.11 1.48 8.42
C SER A 138 -13.65 1.30 8.83
N LYS A 139 -13.14 0.07 8.96
CA LYS A 139 -11.85 -0.18 9.64
C LYS A 139 -10.93 -1.12 8.88
N LEU A 140 -9.65 -0.73 8.84
CA LEU A 140 -8.54 -1.59 8.44
C LEU A 140 -8.01 -2.30 9.68
N THR A 141 -7.91 -3.64 9.64
CA THR A 141 -7.50 -4.45 10.79
C THR A 141 -6.19 -5.18 10.50
N ILE A 142 -5.30 -5.24 11.50
CA ILE A 142 -4.02 -5.95 11.45
C ILE A 142 -3.96 -6.96 12.61
N GLY A 143 -3.75 -8.23 12.27
CA GLY A 143 -3.74 -9.34 13.23
C GLY A 143 -5.11 -9.63 13.83
N SER A 144 -5.36 -10.89 14.20
CA SER A 144 -6.55 -11.29 14.96
C SER A 144 -6.36 -12.67 15.56
N LYS A 145 -6.88 -12.83 16.79
CA LYS A 145 -7.04 -14.14 17.44
C LYS A 145 -8.41 -14.78 17.19
N LEU A 146 -9.33 -14.04 16.57
CA LEU A 146 -10.73 -14.47 16.40
C LEU A 146 -10.84 -15.33 15.14
N GLY A 147 -10.94 -16.65 15.30
CA GLY A 147 -10.96 -17.62 14.20
C GLY A 147 -9.79 -17.39 13.24
N SER A 148 -8.57 -17.45 13.77
CA SER A 148 -7.36 -17.06 13.07
C SER A 148 -7.06 -17.96 11.86
N SER A 149 -6.89 -17.38 10.67
CA SER A 149 -6.41 -18.04 9.44
C SER A 149 -5.26 -17.27 8.80
N GLY A 150 -4.47 -17.94 7.95
CA GLY A 150 -3.27 -17.37 7.34
C GLY A 150 -2.01 -18.21 7.55
N GLN A 151 -0.93 -17.81 6.91
CA GLN A 151 0.40 -18.44 6.96
C GLN A 151 1.31 -17.86 8.05
N SER A 152 0.97 -16.70 8.64
CA SER A 152 1.72 -16.09 9.75
C SER A 152 1.84 -17.05 10.93
N SER A 153 3.01 -17.10 11.57
CA SER A 153 3.25 -18.02 12.69
C SER A 153 2.55 -17.54 13.97
N THR A 154 2.34 -16.23 14.09
CA THR A 154 1.66 -15.57 15.21
C THR A 154 0.27 -15.04 14.82
N GLU A 155 -0.63 -14.94 15.80
CA GLU A 155 -1.98 -14.35 15.60
C GLU A 155 -1.92 -12.84 15.38
N PHE A 156 -0.96 -12.17 16.03
CA PHE A 156 -0.75 -10.73 15.96
C PHE A 156 0.52 -10.40 15.20
N ALA A 157 0.56 -9.22 14.58
CA ALA A 157 1.74 -8.78 13.89
C ALA A 157 2.89 -8.51 14.88
N SER A 158 4.10 -8.87 14.47
CA SER A 158 5.34 -8.55 15.16
C SER A 158 6.18 -7.67 14.25
N VAL A 159 6.58 -6.51 14.74
CA VAL A 159 7.23 -5.46 13.95
C VAL A 159 8.60 -5.15 14.54
N LEU A 160 9.61 -5.01 13.68
CA LEU A 160 10.94 -4.55 14.06
C LEU A 160 11.07 -3.06 13.72
N VAL A 161 11.40 -2.24 14.72
CA VAL A 161 11.65 -0.80 14.59
C VAL A 161 13.01 -0.50 15.23
N ASP A 162 14.03 -0.25 14.41
CA ASP A 162 15.39 0.07 14.84
C ASP A 162 15.96 -0.94 15.87
N GLY A 163 15.72 -2.23 15.59
CA GLY A 163 16.09 -3.37 16.44
C GLY A 163 15.13 -3.66 17.61
N VAL A 164 14.14 -2.82 17.87
CA VAL A 164 13.11 -3.04 18.90
C VAL A 164 11.97 -3.87 18.31
N THR A 165 11.56 -4.94 18.99
CA THR A 165 10.42 -5.75 18.58
C THR A 165 9.15 -5.26 19.25
N LEU A 166 8.16 -4.89 18.45
CA LEU A 166 6.85 -4.40 18.88
C LEU A 166 5.79 -5.44 18.52
N ARG A 167 5.00 -5.87 19.51
CA ARG A 167 3.82 -6.72 19.29
C ARG A 167 2.60 -5.84 19.09
N LEU A 168 1.98 -5.93 17.92
CA LEU A 168 0.82 -5.12 17.57
C LEU A 168 -0.49 -5.86 17.89
N SER A 169 -1.04 -5.62 19.08
CA SER A 169 -2.33 -6.21 19.47
C SER A 169 -3.18 -5.32 20.36
N ASP A 170 -4.45 -5.72 20.50
CA ASP A 170 -5.38 -5.24 21.53
C ASP A 170 -5.59 -3.72 21.54
N SER A 171 -5.68 -3.06 20.38
CA SER A 171 -6.17 -1.67 20.34
C SER A 171 -7.69 -1.57 20.58
N ARG A 172 -8.37 -2.72 20.63
CA ARG A 172 -9.79 -2.87 20.97
C ARG A 172 -10.11 -4.30 21.45
N VAL A 173 -11.05 -4.42 22.38
CA VAL A 173 -11.37 -5.68 23.09
C VAL A 173 -12.11 -6.73 22.25
N ASP A 174 -12.80 -6.36 21.16
CA ASP A 174 -13.75 -7.26 20.49
C ASP A 174 -13.16 -8.14 19.36
N VAL A 175 -12.04 -7.75 18.76
CA VAL A 175 -11.35 -8.54 17.70
C VAL A 175 -9.91 -8.89 18.10
N TYR A 176 -9.43 -8.25 19.18
CA TYR A 176 -8.11 -8.43 19.80
C TYR A 176 -6.91 -8.06 18.92
N GLY A 177 -7.12 -7.44 17.74
CA GLY A 177 -6.06 -6.94 16.86
C GLY A 177 -5.83 -5.42 16.96
N ILE A 178 -5.17 -4.86 15.94
CA ILE A 178 -5.09 -3.40 15.73
C ILE A 178 -6.19 -2.98 14.76
N HIS A 179 -7.00 -2.00 15.16
CA HIS A 179 -8.01 -1.36 14.31
C HIS A 179 -7.62 0.06 13.97
N CYS A 180 -7.37 0.32 12.70
CA CYS A 180 -7.14 1.67 12.21
C CYS A 180 -8.50 2.33 11.93
N THR A 181 -8.76 3.46 12.59
CA THR A 181 -9.90 4.34 12.28
C THR A 181 -9.44 5.43 11.33
N PHE A 182 -10.37 5.97 10.54
CA PHE A 182 -10.06 6.93 9.49
C PHE A 182 -10.88 8.22 9.66
N PRO A 183 -10.37 9.37 9.15
CA PRO A 183 -11.15 10.59 9.10
C PRO A 183 -12.41 10.40 8.26
N GLU A 184 -13.38 11.29 8.43
CA GLU A 184 -14.60 11.29 7.61
C GLU A 184 -14.26 11.39 6.13
N ALA A 185 -14.99 10.67 5.28
CA ALA A 185 -14.79 10.74 3.83
C ALA A 185 -14.96 12.19 3.31
N PRO A 186 -14.27 12.59 2.23
CA PRO A 186 -14.45 13.90 1.62
C PRO A 186 -15.92 14.27 1.42
N ASP A 187 -16.30 15.46 1.85
CA ASP A 187 -17.67 15.98 1.82
C ASP A 187 -17.80 17.23 0.93
N GLY A 188 -16.71 17.62 0.26
CA GLY A 188 -16.66 18.80 -0.59
C GLY A 188 -16.54 20.12 0.15
N THR A 189 -16.36 20.15 1.47
CA THR A 189 -16.29 21.39 2.27
C THR A 189 -14.86 21.91 2.50
N LYS A 190 -13.85 21.13 2.12
CA LYS A 190 -12.44 21.53 2.22
C LYS A 190 -11.86 21.84 0.83
N THR A 191 -11.07 22.92 0.73
CA THR A 191 -10.22 23.18 -0.44
C THR A 191 -8.75 22.99 -0.10
N TYR A 192 -7.97 22.61 -1.10
CA TYR A 192 -6.51 22.51 -1.04
C TYR A 192 -5.88 23.38 -2.12
N ASP A 193 -4.95 24.26 -1.72
CA ASP A 193 -4.16 25.08 -2.61
C ASP A 193 -2.78 24.48 -2.88
N SER A 194 -2.62 23.91 -4.07
CA SER A 194 -1.39 23.27 -4.54
C SER A 194 -0.18 24.22 -4.67
N ALA A 195 -0.39 25.54 -4.74
CA ALA A 195 0.70 26.50 -4.75
C ALA A 195 1.29 26.74 -3.35
N THR A 196 0.42 26.82 -2.34
CA THR A 196 0.80 27.20 -0.96
C THR A 196 0.89 26.02 0.00
N GLY A 197 0.28 24.87 -0.32
CA GLY A 197 0.16 23.74 0.58
C GLY A 197 -0.97 23.89 1.62
N THR A 198 -1.80 24.93 1.51
CA THR A 198 -2.82 25.27 2.50
C THR A 198 -4.10 24.46 2.31
N VAL A 199 -4.67 23.97 3.42
CA VAL A 199 -6.04 23.42 3.45
C VAL A 199 -6.96 24.41 4.16
N THR A 200 -8.12 24.67 3.58
CA THR A 200 -9.13 25.57 4.14
C THR A 200 -10.44 24.83 4.31
N GLN A 201 -10.96 24.84 5.53
CA GLN A 201 -12.32 24.39 5.85
C GLN A 201 -13.31 25.52 5.55
N HIS A 202 -14.34 25.23 4.77
CA HIS A 202 -15.44 26.15 4.49
C HIS A 202 -16.70 25.74 5.26
N THR A 203 -17.67 26.64 5.32
CA THR A 203 -18.95 26.39 6.02
C THR A 203 -19.81 25.35 5.32
N ASN A 204 -19.71 25.22 4.01
CA ASN A 204 -20.41 24.23 3.19
C ASN A 204 -19.69 24.03 1.84
N ALA A 205 -20.17 23.07 1.05
CA ALA A 205 -19.58 22.73 -0.24
C ALA A 205 -19.74 23.87 -1.27
N GLU A 206 -20.88 24.55 -1.30
CA GLU A 206 -21.13 25.66 -2.24
C GLU A 206 -20.05 26.76 -2.12
N VAL A 207 -19.73 27.17 -0.89
CA VAL A 207 -18.68 28.16 -0.62
C VAL A 207 -17.31 27.62 -1.01
N ALA A 208 -17.02 26.35 -0.74
CA ALA A 208 -15.75 25.72 -1.12
C ALA A 208 -15.55 25.70 -2.65
N PHE A 209 -16.58 25.32 -3.41
CA PHE A 209 -16.53 25.33 -4.88
C PHE A 209 -16.44 26.74 -5.45
N ALA A 210 -17.12 27.72 -4.84
CA ALA A 210 -17.00 29.13 -5.23
C ALA A 210 -15.61 29.73 -4.96
N ALA A 211 -14.86 29.14 -4.01
CA ALA A 211 -13.49 29.55 -3.68
C ALA A 211 -12.41 28.91 -4.56
N GLU A 212 -12.77 28.06 -5.53
CA GLU A 212 -11.79 27.43 -6.40
C GLU A 212 -11.02 28.44 -7.25
N THR A 213 -9.74 28.18 -7.43
CA THR A 213 -8.86 28.90 -8.36
C THR A 213 -8.13 27.90 -9.26
N ALA A 214 -7.10 28.34 -9.97
CA ALA A 214 -6.24 27.44 -10.74
C ALA A 214 -5.50 26.43 -9.84
N THR A 215 -5.15 26.83 -8.61
CA THR A 215 -4.33 26.03 -7.70
C THR A 215 -5.10 25.59 -6.45
N ASN A 216 -6.14 26.32 -6.04
CA ASN A 216 -7.06 25.96 -4.97
C ASN A 216 -8.23 25.14 -5.50
N LYS A 217 -8.34 23.87 -5.11
CA LYS A 217 -9.38 22.94 -5.56
C LYS A 217 -10.09 22.28 -4.40
N VAL A 218 -11.39 22.00 -4.57
CA VAL A 218 -12.17 21.24 -3.59
C VAL A 218 -11.64 19.81 -3.53
N ILE A 219 -11.46 19.29 -2.32
CA ILE A 219 -11.03 17.92 -2.09
C ILE A 219 -12.24 17.00 -2.31
N THR A 220 -12.33 16.43 -3.51
CA THR A 220 -13.42 15.52 -3.91
C THR A 220 -13.01 14.04 -3.89
N SER A 221 -11.70 13.77 -3.88
CA SER A 221 -11.12 12.45 -3.63
C SER A 221 -9.76 12.61 -2.97
N ARG A 222 -9.36 11.63 -2.17
CA ARG A 222 -8.05 11.59 -1.52
C ARG A 222 -7.66 10.18 -1.10
N LYS A 223 -6.36 10.02 -0.83
CA LYS A 223 -5.80 8.87 -0.15
C LYS A 223 -5.37 9.23 1.28
N ASP A 224 -5.74 8.43 2.27
CA ASP A 224 -5.30 8.59 3.66
C ASP A 224 -4.14 7.63 3.98
N LEU A 225 -3.11 8.11 4.68
CA LEU A 225 -1.91 7.35 5.02
C LEU A 225 -1.99 6.79 6.45
N VAL A 226 -1.77 5.49 6.58
CA VAL A 226 -1.64 4.77 7.85
C VAL A 226 -0.18 4.44 8.10
N PHE A 227 0.33 4.78 9.29
CA PHE A 227 1.67 4.41 9.71
C PHE A 227 1.76 4.10 11.20
N LEU A 228 2.76 3.32 11.58
CA LEU A 228 3.17 3.09 12.97
C LEU A 228 4.22 4.13 13.33
N GLU A 229 4.12 4.77 14.49
CA GLU A 229 5.25 5.50 15.08
C GLU A 229 5.67 4.91 16.42
N SER A 230 6.97 4.99 16.71
CA SER A 230 7.56 4.51 17.96
C SER A 230 8.59 5.48 18.52
N TRP A 231 8.68 5.57 19.84
CA TRP A 231 9.61 6.45 20.56
C TRP A 231 9.94 5.88 21.94
N HIS A 232 11.03 6.35 22.53
CA HIS A 232 11.44 6.00 23.89
C HIS A 232 10.90 7.05 24.85
N GLU A 233 10.34 6.65 25.99
CA GLU A 233 9.80 7.60 26.96
C GLU A 233 10.06 7.17 28.39
N LYS A 234 10.48 8.10 29.24
CA LYS A 234 10.60 7.83 30.67
C LYS A 234 9.21 7.57 31.24
N ILE A 235 9.06 6.47 31.98
CA ILE A 235 7.78 6.16 32.63
C ILE A 235 7.38 7.28 33.61
N ALA A 236 8.37 7.86 34.30
CA ALA A 236 8.16 8.92 35.28
C ALA A 236 7.62 10.25 34.70
N ASP A 237 7.86 10.56 33.42
CA ASP A 237 7.47 11.85 32.84
C ASP A 237 5.94 12.01 32.75
N LYS A 238 5.21 10.90 32.56
CA LYS A 238 3.74 10.86 32.54
C LYS A 238 3.13 9.97 33.62
N ASP A 239 3.96 9.38 34.48
CA ASP A 239 3.56 8.44 35.53
C ASP A 239 2.63 7.31 35.04
N VAL A 240 2.89 6.79 33.83
CA VAL A 240 2.04 5.79 33.18
C VAL A 240 2.88 4.72 32.49
N VAL A 241 2.43 3.48 32.54
CA VAL A 241 2.96 2.35 31.76
C VAL A 241 1.83 1.74 30.94
N TYR A 242 2.10 1.40 29.68
CA TYR A 242 1.12 0.77 28.79
C TYR A 242 1.49 -0.70 28.54
N PRO A 243 0.53 -1.64 28.58
CA PRO A 243 0.77 -2.99 28.07
C PRO A 243 1.31 -2.94 26.64
N LEU A 244 2.31 -3.77 26.36
CA LEU A 244 3.05 -3.90 25.10
C LEU A 244 3.70 -2.59 24.57
N GLY A 245 3.71 -1.51 25.37
CA GLY A 245 4.05 -0.17 24.88
C GLY A 245 2.98 0.46 23.99
N ASN A 246 1.79 -0.15 23.87
CA ASN A 246 0.70 0.33 23.03
C ASN A 246 -0.05 1.49 23.70
N VAL A 247 0.18 2.73 23.28
CA VAL A 247 -0.53 3.88 23.88
C VAL A 247 -1.99 3.98 23.42
N GLN A 248 -2.43 3.06 22.55
CA GLN A 248 -3.81 2.88 22.09
C GLN A 248 -4.41 1.56 22.60
N TYR A 249 -3.84 0.97 23.66
CA TYR A 249 -4.34 -0.28 24.24
C TYR A 249 -5.81 -0.14 24.65
N GLY A 250 -6.65 -1.06 24.19
CA GLY A 250 -8.09 -0.92 24.23
C GLY A 250 -8.80 -1.63 25.38
N ALA A 251 -8.10 -2.46 26.16
CA ALA A 251 -8.70 -3.19 27.27
C ALA A 251 -8.50 -2.48 28.62
N SER A 252 -9.50 -2.54 29.49
CA SER A 252 -9.49 -1.90 30.81
C SER A 252 -8.74 -2.68 31.89
N SER A 253 -8.11 -3.80 31.54
CA SER A 253 -7.27 -4.60 32.43
C SER A 253 -6.17 -5.33 31.66
N TYR A 254 -5.09 -5.65 32.37
CA TYR A 254 -3.99 -6.50 31.89
C TYR A 254 -3.55 -7.44 33.01
N GLU A 255 -3.68 -8.76 32.80
CA GLU A 255 -3.24 -9.78 33.77
C GLU A 255 -3.69 -9.51 35.22
N GLY A 256 -4.95 -9.09 35.39
CA GLY A 256 -5.55 -8.77 36.68
C GLY A 256 -5.25 -7.36 37.23
N VAL A 257 -4.42 -6.57 36.56
CA VAL A 257 -4.19 -5.15 36.86
C VAL A 257 -5.24 -4.28 36.15
N SER A 258 -5.98 -3.47 36.90
CA SER A 258 -6.91 -2.49 36.33
C SER A 258 -6.17 -1.35 35.63
N LEU A 259 -6.66 -0.94 34.46
CA LEU A 259 -6.10 0.13 33.64
C LEU A 259 -7.06 1.32 33.54
N LEU A 260 -6.51 2.51 33.30
CA LEU A 260 -7.21 3.78 33.20
C LEU A 260 -6.91 4.44 31.86
N ASN A 261 -7.91 5.05 31.23
CA ASN A 261 -7.81 5.72 29.93
C ASN A 261 -7.77 7.26 30.01
N ASN A 262 -7.64 7.81 31.22
CA ASN A 262 -7.63 9.24 31.51
C ASN A 262 -6.34 9.71 32.19
N LEU A 263 -5.26 8.93 32.08
CA LEU A 263 -3.95 9.26 32.68
C LEU A 263 -3.16 10.31 31.87
N VAL A 264 -3.51 10.48 30.60
CA VAL A 264 -2.89 11.43 29.66
C VAL A 264 -3.98 12.16 28.88
N ALA A 265 -3.62 13.26 28.21
CA ALA A 265 -4.53 13.96 27.31
C ALA A 265 -4.95 13.07 26.13
N GLN A 266 -6.21 13.20 25.66
CA GLN A 266 -6.77 12.36 24.59
C GLN A 266 -5.91 12.36 23.31
N GLY A 267 -5.41 13.53 22.90
CA GLY A 267 -4.53 13.68 21.72
C GLY A 267 -3.21 12.90 21.77
N TYR A 268 -2.80 12.35 22.92
CA TYR A 268 -1.62 11.50 23.01
C TYR A 268 -1.82 10.10 22.38
N SER A 269 -3.06 9.60 22.42
CA SER A 269 -3.47 8.29 21.89
C SER A 269 -4.27 8.39 20.58
N ALA A 270 -4.59 9.60 20.12
CA ALA A 270 -5.36 9.82 18.90
C ALA A 270 -4.67 9.29 17.64
N PHE A 271 -5.46 8.76 16.70
CA PHE A 271 -4.96 8.36 15.38
C PHE A 271 -4.53 9.56 14.53
N GLY A 272 -5.13 10.72 14.71
CA GLY A 272 -4.79 11.94 13.98
C GLY A 272 -5.49 13.16 14.59
N GLU A 273 -5.27 14.35 14.02
CA GLU A 273 -5.87 15.60 14.51
C GLU A 273 -7.40 15.60 14.47
N TRP A 274 -7.99 14.78 13.60
CA TRP A 274 -9.42 14.61 13.42
C TRP A 274 -10.06 13.67 14.47
N ASP A 275 -9.26 12.95 15.25
CA ASP A 275 -9.73 11.94 16.19
C ASP A 275 -9.85 12.49 17.61
N GLU A 276 -11.08 12.79 18.00
CA GLU A 276 -11.41 13.33 19.33
C GLU A 276 -11.79 12.24 20.36
N ASN A 277 -11.85 10.96 19.95
CA ASN A 277 -12.48 9.90 20.73
C ASN A 277 -11.50 8.85 21.27
N THR A 278 -10.43 8.54 20.53
CA THR A 278 -9.54 7.45 20.93
C THR A 278 -8.74 7.79 22.18
N GLN A 279 -8.80 6.91 23.18
CA GLN A 279 -8.02 6.96 24.40
C GLN A 279 -7.43 5.57 24.67
N GLY A 280 -6.16 5.50 25.07
CA GLY A 280 -5.52 4.24 25.44
C GLY A 280 -5.54 3.98 26.96
N TYR A 281 -5.75 2.73 27.33
CA TYR A 281 -5.73 2.26 28.71
C TYR A 281 -4.30 1.93 29.16
N GLY A 282 -3.84 2.59 30.22
CA GLY A 282 -2.54 2.36 30.85
C GLY A 282 -2.68 2.24 32.37
N ALA A 283 -1.61 1.83 33.04
CA ALA A 283 -1.54 1.76 34.49
C ALA A 283 -0.74 2.94 35.04
N LYS A 284 -1.23 3.57 36.11
CA LYS A 284 -0.51 4.65 36.79
C LYS A 284 0.66 4.07 37.57
N TRP A 285 1.88 4.36 37.15
CA TRP A 285 3.09 3.66 37.61
C TRP A 285 3.33 3.80 39.12
N SER A 286 3.20 5.01 39.66
CA SER A 286 3.35 5.30 41.08
C SER A 286 2.33 4.59 41.97
N SER A 287 1.19 4.18 41.43
CA SER A 287 0.11 3.50 42.17
C SER A 287 0.23 1.99 42.19
N LEU A 288 1.10 1.41 41.35
CA LEU A 288 1.29 -0.04 41.27
C LEU A 288 2.04 -0.57 42.48
N THR A 289 1.60 -1.73 42.98
CA THR A 289 2.37 -2.51 43.96
C THR A 289 3.64 -3.06 43.34
N ASP A 290 4.62 -3.47 44.15
CA ASP A 290 5.87 -4.03 43.64
C ASP A 290 5.65 -5.31 42.83
N ALA A 291 4.67 -6.14 43.20
CA ALA A 291 4.29 -7.32 42.42
C ALA A 291 3.72 -6.94 41.04
N GLN A 292 2.92 -5.89 40.97
CA GLN A 292 2.37 -5.39 39.69
C GLN A 292 3.46 -4.73 38.84
N LYS A 293 4.40 -3.99 39.44
CA LYS A 293 5.58 -3.48 38.72
C LYS A 293 6.42 -4.62 38.19
N ALA A 294 6.64 -5.67 38.98
CA ALA A 294 7.39 -6.86 38.57
C ALA A 294 6.79 -7.50 37.32
N LEU A 295 5.46 -7.64 37.28
CA LEU A 295 4.70 -8.15 36.14
C LEU A 295 5.00 -7.35 34.85
N PHE A 296 4.92 -6.02 34.91
CA PHE A 296 5.24 -5.19 33.74
C PHE A 296 6.71 -5.28 33.33
N LEU A 297 7.63 -5.36 34.29
CA LEU A 297 9.08 -5.36 34.02
C LEU A 297 9.61 -6.71 33.55
N SER A 298 8.97 -7.82 33.93
CA SER A 298 9.42 -9.16 33.59
C SER A 298 9.11 -9.59 32.15
N GLU A 299 8.16 -8.93 31.48
CA GLU A 299 7.72 -9.27 30.13
C GLU A 299 8.50 -8.45 29.08
N PRO A 300 9.34 -9.10 28.23
CA PRO A 300 10.13 -8.39 27.23
C PRO A 300 9.30 -7.60 26.21
N GLU A 301 8.08 -8.05 25.90
CA GLU A 301 7.16 -7.40 24.95
C GLU A 301 6.67 -6.02 25.42
N HIS A 302 6.77 -5.73 26.72
CA HIS A 302 6.52 -4.39 27.24
C HIS A 302 7.60 -3.37 26.88
N ASN A 303 8.75 -3.85 26.39
CA ASN A 303 9.90 -3.05 25.98
C ASN A 303 10.31 -2.01 27.03
N ILE A 304 10.38 -2.44 28.30
CA ILE A 304 10.84 -1.61 29.42
C ILE A 304 12.29 -1.95 29.73
N TYR A 305 13.14 -0.94 29.83
CA TYR A 305 14.52 -1.09 30.29
C TYR A 305 14.85 -0.08 31.39
N TYR A 306 15.82 -0.46 32.22
CA TYR A 306 16.38 0.39 33.25
C TYR A 306 17.69 1.02 32.79
N ASP A 307 17.72 2.35 32.76
CA ASP A 307 18.94 3.13 32.55
C ASP A 307 19.61 3.37 33.89
N ALA A 308 20.70 2.65 34.16
CA ALA A 308 21.42 2.72 35.43
C ALA A 308 22.17 4.04 35.63
N GLU A 309 22.56 4.72 34.55
CA GLU A 309 23.26 6.01 34.62
C GLU A 309 22.26 7.11 35.01
N ALA A 310 21.10 7.12 34.34
CA ALA A 310 20.04 8.09 34.62
C ALA A 310 19.13 7.68 35.80
N LYS A 311 19.25 6.45 36.31
CA LYS A 311 18.43 5.84 37.37
C LYS A 311 16.93 5.87 37.09
N ILE A 312 16.53 5.55 35.87
CA ILE A 312 15.14 5.66 35.39
C ILE A 312 14.69 4.42 34.62
N TYR A 313 13.38 4.18 34.66
CA TYR A 313 12.73 3.24 33.75
C TYR A 313 12.25 3.95 32.49
N VAL A 314 12.57 3.36 31.35
CA VAL A 314 12.16 3.84 30.03
C VAL A 314 11.35 2.75 29.36
N GLN A 315 10.22 3.13 28.79
CA GLN A 315 9.41 2.24 27.94
C GLN A 315 9.54 2.69 26.49
N VAL A 316 9.77 1.75 25.57
CA VAL A 316 9.54 2.02 24.14
C VAL A 316 8.05 1.90 23.86
N ARG A 317 7.47 2.99 23.40
CA ARG A 317 6.03 3.12 23.14
C ARG A 317 5.77 3.18 21.65
N TYR A 318 4.53 2.90 21.26
CA TYR A 318 4.07 3.04 19.90
C TYR A 318 2.60 3.45 19.80
N ARG A 319 2.23 4.03 18.65
CA ARG A 319 0.83 4.19 18.20
C ARG A 319 0.71 4.07 16.70
N ILE A 320 -0.51 3.80 16.25
CA ILE A 320 -0.92 3.91 14.85
C ILE A 320 -1.45 5.31 14.61
N ARG A 321 -1.07 5.86 13.46
CA ARG A 321 -1.47 7.18 12.99
C ARG A 321 -2.14 7.08 11.63
N VAL A 322 -3.16 7.92 11.42
CA VAL A 322 -3.86 8.08 10.16
C VAL A 322 -3.90 9.55 9.78
N VAL A 323 -3.19 9.87 8.71
CA VAL A 323 -3.11 11.22 8.16
C VAL A 323 -4.18 11.40 7.12
N GLU A 324 -5.01 12.41 7.33
CA GLU A 324 -5.98 12.86 6.33
C GLU A 324 -5.25 13.41 5.11
N GLY A 325 -5.48 12.79 3.94
CA GLY A 325 -4.90 13.25 2.68
C GLY A 325 -5.47 14.59 2.21
N VAL A 326 -4.85 15.17 1.17
CA VAL A 326 -5.40 16.34 0.46
C VAL A 326 -5.62 16.10 -1.03
N SER A 327 -5.16 14.96 -1.53
CA SER A 327 -5.23 14.51 -2.92
C SER A 327 -5.09 12.98 -2.98
N ASP A 328 -5.23 12.41 -4.18
CA ASP A 328 -4.97 10.98 -4.43
C ASP A 328 -3.47 10.65 -4.53
N ASP A 329 -2.62 11.68 -4.60
CA ASP A 329 -1.18 11.54 -4.77
C ASP A 329 -0.40 11.63 -3.46
N TRP A 330 0.54 10.71 -3.29
CA TRP A 330 1.52 10.68 -2.21
C TRP A 330 2.91 10.42 -2.79
N ASN A 331 3.91 11.11 -2.24
CA ASN A 331 5.30 10.93 -2.62
C ASN A 331 6.01 10.00 -1.64
N GLU A 332 6.82 9.08 -2.19
CA GLU A 332 7.90 8.38 -1.46
C GLU A 332 7.46 7.60 -0.22
N LEU A 333 6.25 7.04 -0.29
CA LEU A 333 5.63 6.22 0.76
C LEU A 333 6.47 5.02 1.23
N ARG A 334 7.41 4.55 0.41
CA ARG A 334 8.32 3.45 0.74
C ARG A 334 9.72 4.01 1.00
N PRO A 335 10.27 3.88 2.22
CA PRO A 335 11.59 4.39 2.56
C PRO A 335 12.69 3.58 1.85
N SER A 336 13.10 4.06 0.68
CA SER A 336 14.19 3.51 -0.14
C SER A 336 15.54 4.18 0.16
N VAL A 337 16.66 3.67 -0.39
CA VAL A 337 18.00 4.27 -0.22
C VAL A 337 18.43 5.10 -1.45
N HIS A 338 18.91 6.32 -1.17
CA HIS A 338 19.73 7.23 -2.00
C HIS A 338 19.09 7.85 -3.26
N GLU A 339 18.56 9.07 -3.11
CA GLU A 339 19.05 10.34 -3.67
C GLU A 339 17.88 11.36 -3.65
N ILE A 340 18.06 12.45 -2.90
CA ILE A 340 17.13 13.58 -2.73
C ILE A 340 15.86 13.23 -1.90
N THR A 341 16.00 13.34 -0.56
CA THR A 341 14.91 13.51 0.43
C THR A 341 13.70 12.59 0.27
N THR A 342 13.65 11.44 0.97
CA THR A 342 12.37 10.71 1.11
C THR A 342 11.55 11.38 2.21
N GLU A 343 10.63 12.26 1.83
CA GLU A 343 9.65 12.85 2.73
C GLU A 343 8.31 12.20 2.41
N TRP A 344 7.60 11.68 3.43
CA TRP A 344 6.21 11.28 3.21
C TRP A 344 5.36 12.52 3.05
N ALA A 345 5.26 12.93 1.80
CA ALA A 345 4.73 14.21 1.40
C ALA A 345 3.49 14.04 0.53
N ILE A 346 2.59 14.99 0.67
CA ILE A 346 1.41 15.11 -0.16
C ILE A 346 1.66 16.21 -1.20
N ALA A 347 1.15 16.01 -2.42
CA ALA A 347 1.08 17.01 -3.48
C ALA A 347 2.42 17.71 -3.76
N ASN A 348 3.39 16.98 -4.33
CA ASN A 348 4.70 17.53 -4.73
C ASN A 348 5.50 18.19 -3.59
N ARG A 349 5.50 17.58 -2.39
CA ARG A 349 6.27 18.07 -1.22
C ARG A 349 5.81 19.41 -0.65
N ARG A 350 4.56 19.80 -0.88
CA ARG A 350 3.97 21.00 -0.29
C ARG A 350 3.49 20.80 1.14
N ARG A 351 3.18 19.57 1.52
CA ARG A 351 2.77 19.21 2.88
C ARG A 351 3.48 17.92 3.28
N ILE A 352 4.15 17.94 4.42
CA ILE A 352 4.95 16.81 4.92
C ILE A 352 4.19 16.15 6.07
N THR A 353 4.32 14.84 6.20
CA THR A 353 3.79 14.09 7.35
C THR A 353 4.67 14.28 8.57
N PHE A 354 4.05 14.37 9.74
CA PHE A 354 4.74 14.57 11.01
C PHE A 354 4.51 13.39 11.96
N VAL A 355 5.57 13.01 12.68
CA VAL A 355 5.42 12.19 13.89
C VAL A 355 5.19 13.11 15.09
N GLN A 356 4.60 12.57 16.14
CA GLN A 356 4.35 13.30 17.39
C GLN A 356 5.28 12.82 18.51
N GLY A 357 5.74 11.56 18.48
CA GLY A 357 6.57 11.01 19.56
C GLY A 357 5.91 11.13 20.94
N SER A 358 6.69 11.50 21.96
CA SER A 358 6.23 11.71 23.34
C SER A 358 5.47 13.01 23.59
N ASP A 359 5.32 13.90 22.60
CA ASP A 359 4.63 15.18 22.77
C ASP A 359 3.09 14.99 22.90
N LEU A 360 2.42 15.98 23.49
CA LEU A 360 0.95 15.97 23.64
C LEU A 360 0.19 16.34 22.36
N SER A 361 0.88 16.99 21.42
CA SER A 361 0.35 17.40 20.13
C SER A 361 1.40 17.22 19.04
N ILE A 362 0.94 17.17 17.80
CA ILE A 362 1.82 17.04 16.63
C ILE A 362 2.60 18.33 16.47
N SER A 363 3.92 18.21 16.33
CA SER A 363 4.79 19.35 16.10
C SER A 363 5.22 19.40 14.63
N SER A 364 5.05 20.56 14.00
CA SER A 364 5.55 20.82 12.64
C SER A 364 7.08 20.83 12.52
N THR A 365 7.80 20.54 13.61
CA THR A 365 9.26 20.39 13.64
C THR A 365 9.71 18.93 13.65
N VAL A 366 8.75 17.99 13.55
CA VAL A 366 8.96 16.57 13.79
C VAL A 366 8.49 15.81 12.54
N PHE A 367 9.27 15.90 11.48
CA PHE A 367 8.91 15.38 10.15
C PHE A 367 9.19 13.89 10.03
N VAL A 368 8.48 13.24 9.10
CA VAL A 368 8.79 11.87 8.67
C VAL A 368 9.69 11.93 7.44
N MET A 369 11.00 11.76 7.64
CA MET A 369 11.98 11.82 6.54
C MET A 369 13.18 10.87 6.71
N LYS A 370 13.89 10.57 5.61
CA LYS A 370 15.18 9.84 5.60
C LYS A 370 16.26 10.72 4.95
N GLY A 371 17.35 11.01 5.68
CA GLY A 371 18.61 11.49 5.11
C GLY A 371 18.72 12.98 4.74
N HIS A 372 18.16 13.91 5.53
CA HIS A 372 18.49 15.34 5.39
C HIS A 372 19.92 15.62 5.91
N THR A 373 20.61 16.66 5.42
CA THR A 373 21.99 17.02 5.85
C THR A 373 22.12 17.36 7.34
N GLN A 374 21.00 17.47 8.06
CA GLN A 374 20.93 17.66 9.51
C GLN A 374 20.50 16.39 10.27
N THR A 375 20.24 15.26 9.60
CA THR A 375 19.99 13.99 10.28
C THR A 375 21.28 13.19 10.40
N THR A 376 21.76 13.03 11.62
CA THR A 376 22.90 12.16 11.91
C THR A 376 22.44 10.72 12.00
N LEU A 377 22.06 10.08 10.87
CA LEU A 377 22.11 8.62 10.80
C LEU A 377 22.67 8.11 9.47
N THR A 378 23.54 7.13 9.68
CA THR A 378 24.27 6.31 8.73
C THR A 378 23.33 5.45 7.88
N LYS A 379 23.79 5.07 6.69
CA LYS A 379 23.24 4.14 5.67
C LYS A 379 22.54 2.82 6.14
N VAL A 380 22.27 2.58 7.43
CA VAL A 380 22.29 1.23 8.01
C VAL A 380 20.91 0.55 8.18
N ASP A 381 19.79 1.27 8.36
CA ASP A 381 18.46 0.62 8.53
C ASP A 381 17.46 1.00 7.41
N MET A 382 17.01 0.00 6.67
CA MET A 382 16.03 0.13 5.58
C MET A 382 14.61 -0.07 6.11
N GLY A 383 13.61 0.52 5.46
CA GLY A 383 12.21 0.30 5.82
C GLY A 383 11.61 1.30 6.81
N ILE A 384 12.40 2.13 7.51
CA ILE A 384 11.90 3.14 8.47
C ILE A 384 12.20 4.58 8.03
N ALA A 385 11.38 5.51 8.52
CA ALA A 385 11.63 6.94 8.49
C ALA A 385 11.90 7.48 9.91
N GLU A 386 12.66 8.57 10.03
CA GLU A 386 13.13 9.12 11.30
C GLU A 386 12.70 10.57 11.51
N GLY A 387 12.57 10.97 12.77
CA GLY A 387 12.48 12.38 13.15
C GLY A 387 13.78 13.16 12.91
N GLU A 388 13.69 14.49 12.98
CA GLU A 388 14.86 15.35 12.84
C GLU A 388 15.87 15.18 13.99
N ALA A 389 17.13 15.61 13.83
CA ALA A 389 18.06 15.63 14.95
C ALA A 389 17.58 16.50 16.14
N ARG A 390 16.77 17.53 15.90
CA ARG A 390 16.23 18.40 16.97
C ARG A 390 15.25 17.68 17.90
N THR A 391 14.85 16.46 17.58
CA THR A 391 13.89 15.70 18.39
C THR A 391 14.54 14.89 19.51
N PHE A 392 15.88 14.74 19.50
CA PHE A 392 16.64 14.04 20.54
C PHE A 392 16.35 14.60 21.94
N GLY A 393 16.01 13.73 22.88
CA GLY A 393 15.71 14.10 24.27
C GLY A 393 14.43 14.92 24.46
N ARG A 394 13.77 15.36 23.38
CA ARG A 394 12.54 16.17 23.41
C ARG A 394 11.29 15.32 23.14
N ALA A 395 11.25 14.66 21.99
CA ALA A 395 10.11 13.84 21.56
C ALA A 395 10.39 12.33 21.65
N SER A 396 11.63 11.97 22.04
CA SER A 396 12.06 10.63 22.38
C SER A 396 13.22 10.73 23.36
N PHE A 397 13.28 9.84 24.35
CA PHE A 397 14.23 9.92 25.44
C PHE A 397 15.68 9.63 25.01
N GLY A 398 16.64 10.35 25.60
CA GLY A 398 18.07 10.17 25.36
C GLY A 398 18.49 10.55 23.94
N SER A 399 19.51 9.88 23.41
CA SER A 399 19.99 10.06 22.04
C SER A 399 19.18 9.26 21.01
N THR A 400 17.86 9.14 21.21
CA THR A 400 16.94 8.46 20.29
C THR A 400 15.96 9.44 19.64
N LYS A 401 15.37 9.06 18.51
CA LYS A 401 14.37 9.84 17.77
C LYS A 401 13.04 9.09 17.75
N PRO A 402 11.91 9.79 17.56
CA PRO A 402 10.71 9.12 17.11
C PRO A 402 10.94 8.56 15.70
N LEU A 403 10.41 7.37 15.45
CA LEU A 403 10.56 6.60 14.22
C LEU A 403 9.17 6.29 13.64
N ALA A 404 9.08 6.13 12.32
CA ALA A 404 7.84 5.81 11.63
C ALA A 404 8.00 4.70 10.59
N LEU A 405 7.04 3.77 10.55
CA LEU A 405 6.96 2.65 9.61
C LEU A 405 5.62 2.73 8.83
N PRO A 406 5.64 2.72 7.49
CA PRO A 406 4.41 2.83 6.71
C PRO A 406 3.64 1.51 6.79
N ILE A 407 2.31 1.60 6.85
CA ILE A 407 1.42 0.43 6.93
C ILE A 407 0.59 0.33 5.65
N ALA A 408 -0.17 1.36 5.34
CA ALA A 408 -1.08 1.32 4.20
C ALA A 408 -1.44 2.71 3.72
N VAL A 409 -1.90 2.79 2.49
CA VAL A 409 -2.61 3.96 1.97
C VAL A 409 -3.98 3.53 1.48
N VAL A 410 -5.01 4.33 1.79
CA VAL A 410 -6.40 3.97 1.52
C VAL A 410 -7.07 5.03 0.67
N GLN A 411 -7.46 4.66 -0.54
CA GLN A 411 -8.28 5.49 -1.43
C GLN A 411 -9.68 5.67 -0.85
N ARG A 412 -10.13 6.91 -0.66
CA ARG A 412 -11.45 7.21 -0.10
C ARG A 412 -12.48 7.47 -1.21
N MET A 413 -13.69 6.94 -1.00
CA MET A 413 -14.90 7.44 -1.68
C MET A 413 -15.32 8.77 -1.04
N ASN A 414 -16.35 9.44 -1.57
CA ASN A 414 -16.83 10.72 -1.03
C ASN A 414 -18.32 10.74 -0.72
N GLN A 415 -18.73 11.70 0.11
CA GLN A 415 -20.09 11.89 0.59
C GLN A 415 -21.01 12.59 -0.44
N GLY A 416 -20.54 12.89 -1.65
CA GLY A 416 -21.37 13.43 -2.71
C GLY A 416 -22.25 12.37 -3.37
N ALA A 417 -23.22 12.83 -4.17
CA ALA A 417 -24.05 11.97 -5.01
C ALA A 417 -23.22 11.34 -6.12
N TYR A 418 -23.43 10.05 -6.41
CA TYR A 418 -22.73 9.37 -7.50
C TYR A 418 -23.18 9.90 -8.86
N HIS A 419 -22.23 10.27 -9.73
CA HIS A 419 -22.51 10.55 -11.16
C HIS A 419 -21.28 10.18 -12.00
N PRO A 420 -21.42 9.47 -13.14
CA PRO A 420 -20.28 8.93 -13.87
C PRO A 420 -19.39 10.01 -14.52
N THR A 421 -19.91 11.20 -14.79
CA THR A 421 -19.15 12.36 -15.29
C THR A 421 -18.56 13.26 -14.19
N TYR A 422 -19.42 13.73 -13.27
CA TYR A 422 -19.10 14.85 -12.37
C TYR A 422 -18.65 14.43 -10.98
N ASN A 423 -19.06 13.24 -10.51
CA ASN A 423 -18.62 12.72 -9.22
C ASN A 423 -18.54 11.18 -9.23
N PRO A 424 -17.54 10.62 -9.94
CA PRO A 424 -17.40 9.17 -10.09
C PRO A 424 -16.99 8.48 -8.78
N MET A 425 -16.61 9.24 -7.73
CA MET A 425 -16.29 8.74 -6.39
C MET A 425 -17.42 8.94 -5.37
N GLY A 426 -18.55 9.53 -5.77
CA GLY A 426 -19.72 9.71 -4.92
C GLY A 426 -20.38 8.39 -4.57
N THR A 427 -20.97 8.31 -3.38
CA THR A 427 -21.72 7.13 -2.93
C THR A 427 -23.17 7.41 -2.60
N ARG A 428 -23.55 8.68 -2.40
CA ARG A 428 -24.93 9.04 -2.07
C ARG A 428 -25.84 8.92 -3.28
N ARG A 429 -27.14 8.78 -3.01
CA ARG A 429 -28.20 8.92 -3.99
C ARG A 429 -28.50 10.39 -4.25
N TRP A 430 -29.17 10.65 -5.36
CA TRP A 430 -29.68 11.97 -5.70
C TRP A 430 -31.03 12.19 -5.04
N ASN A 431 -31.20 13.37 -4.47
CA ASN A 431 -32.50 13.87 -4.03
C ASN A 431 -33.35 14.28 -5.23
N THR A 432 -34.67 14.33 -5.06
CA THR A 432 -35.59 14.79 -6.10
C THR A 432 -36.30 16.07 -5.74
N THR A 433 -36.45 16.95 -6.71
CA THR A 433 -37.19 18.19 -6.57
C THR A 433 -38.71 17.92 -6.50
N GLY A 434 -39.39 18.49 -5.51
CA GLY A 434 -40.85 18.51 -5.44
C GLY A 434 -41.53 17.20 -4.99
N VAL A 435 -40.79 16.14 -4.65
CA VAL A 435 -41.33 14.89 -4.10
C VAL A 435 -40.41 14.28 -3.04
N TRP A 436 -40.99 13.56 -2.07
CA TRP A 436 -40.26 12.86 -0.99
C TRP A 436 -39.63 11.55 -1.48
N ALA A 437 -38.63 11.64 -2.35
CA ALA A 437 -37.95 10.47 -2.91
C ALA A 437 -36.45 10.71 -3.14
N ASN A 438 -35.72 9.61 -3.31
CA ASN A 438 -34.32 9.61 -3.73
C ASN A 438 -34.10 8.51 -4.75
N TYR A 439 -33.23 8.76 -5.73
CA TYR A 439 -32.96 7.83 -6.81
C TYR A 439 -31.48 7.85 -7.22
N ASN A 440 -31.13 6.95 -8.13
CA ASN A 440 -29.85 6.98 -8.82
C ASN A 440 -29.83 8.12 -9.85
N TRP A 441 -28.63 8.55 -10.25
CA TRP A 441 -28.40 9.70 -11.14
C TRP A 441 -29.16 9.65 -12.47
N TYR A 442 -29.46 8.45 -12.97
CA TYR A 442 -30.08 8.22 -14.27
C TYR A 442 -31.62 8.19 -14.21
N HIS A 443 -32.23 8.40 -13.05
CA HIS A 443 -33.68 8.33 -12.91
C HIS A 443 -34.34 9.62 -13.46
N PRO A 444 -35.45 9.54 -14.22
CA PRO A 444 -36.07 10.70 -14.89
C PRO A 444 -36.66 11.79 -13.96
N ARG A 445 -36.64 11.55 -12.64
CA ARG A 445 -37.06 12.54 -11.62
C ARG A 445 -35.88 13.25 -10.94
N VAL A 446 -34.65 12.85 -11.26
CA VAL A 446 -33.44 13.52 -10.81
C VAL A 446 -33.14 14.63 -11.80
N LEU A 447 -32.93 15.85 -11.30
CA LEU A 447 -32.48 16.94 -12.14
C LEU A 447 -31.07 16.65 -12.62
N ALA A 448 -30.85 16.78 -13.93
CA ALA A 448 -29.55 16.52 -14.54
C ALA A 448 -28.45 17.33 -13.84
N ALA A 449 -27.38 16.65 -13.46
CA ALA A 449 -26.20 17.30 -12.92
C ALA A 449 -25.53 18.12 -14.03
N THR A 450 -25.09 19.34 -13.69
CA THR A 450 -24.42 20.24 -14.64
C THR A 450 -22.95 20.46 -14.31
N ASN A 451 -22.51 20.07 -13.12
CA ASN A 451 -21.13 20.19 -12.66
C ASN A 451 -20.90 19.35 -11.40
N THR A 452 -19.65 19.32 -10.92
CA THR A 452 -19.28 18.60 -9.68
C THR A 452 -19.87 19.22 -8.42
N ALA A 453 -20.07 20.53 -8.36
CA ALA A 453 -20.56 21.20 -7.14
C ALA A 453 -21.98 20.74 -6.75
N THR A 454 -22.86 20.54 -7.74
CA THR A 454 -24.23 20.03 -7.47
C THR A 454 -24.22 18.63 -6.87
N CYS A 455 -23.21 17.79 -7.20
CA CYS A 455 -23.05 16.48 -6.58
C CYS A 455 -22.74 16.56 -5.08
N PHE A 456 -22.23 17.69 -4.57
CA PHE A 456 -21.87 17.88 -3.16
C PHE A 456 -22.85 18.79 -2.40
N GLN A 457 -23.92 19.25 -3.04
CA GLN A 457 -25.02 19.91 -2.34
C GLN A 457 -25.78 18.89 -1.51
N ILE A 458 -25.46 18.82 -0.21
CA ILE A 458 -26.14 17.89 0.71
C ILE A 458 -27.54 18.41 1.03
N THR A 459 -28.54 17.58 0.79
CA THR A 459 -29.96 17.92 0.92
C THR A 459 -30.69 16.94 1.83
N ILE A 460 -31.72 17.42 2.54
CA ILE A 460 -32.42 16.66 3.59
C ILE A 460 -33.65 15.91 3.03
N GLY A 461 -34.10 16.24 1.82
CA GLY A 461 -35.11 15.45 1.10
C GLY A 461 -36.49 16.08 0.93
N ASN A 462 -36.64 17.41 1.05
CA ASN A 462 -37.85 18.11 0.63
C ASN A 462 -37.69 19.64 0.65
N PRO A 463 -37.69 20.27 -0.53
CA PRO A 463 -38.12 21.64 -0.68
C PRO A 463 -39.34 21.65 -1.61
N ALA A 464 -40.32 22.46 -1.26
CA ALA A 464 -41.38 22.83 -2.22
C ALA A 464 -40.84 23.65 -3.42
N ASN A 465 -39.52 23.87 -3.53
CA ASN A 465 -38.83 24.77 -4.46
C ASN A 465 -37.68 24.04 -5.18
N ASN A 466 -37.23 24.53 -6.34
CA ASN A 466 -36.18 23.87 -7.16
C ASN A 466 -34.76 23.86 -6.55
N ASP A 467 -34.62 24.13 -5.25
CA ASP A 467 -33.35 24.46 -4.59
C ASP A 467 -32.67 23.27 -3.87
N ASP A 468 -33.34 22.13 -3.62
CA ASP A 468 -32.69 20.89 -3.07
C ASP A 468 -32.38 19.88 -4.18
N ASN A 469 -31.66 20.30 -5.21
CA ASN A 469 -30.99 19.34 -6.08
C ASN A 469 -29.64 18.95 -5.46
N GLY A 470 -29.33 17.66 -5.38
CA GLY A 470 -28.02 17.20 -4.92
C GLY A 470 -28.03 15.89 -4.15
N ALA A 471 -27.02 15.71 -3.29
CA ALA A 471 -26.78 14.49 -2.53
C ALA A 471 -27.75 14.34 -1.35
N PHE A 472 -28.49 13.23 -1.33
CA PHE A 472 -29.45 12.96 -0.26
C PHE A 472 -28.75 12.51 1.03
N ILE A 473 -28.91 13.28 2.12
CA ILE A 473 -28.15 13.15 3.37
C ILE A 473 -28.24 11.76 4.02
N ASN A 474 -29.39 11.10 3.93
CA ASN A 474 -29.65 9.82 4.59
C ASN A 474 -29.32 8.60 3.68
N SER A 475 -28.32 8.73 2.80
CA SER A 475 -27.87 7.68 1.88
C SER A 475 -26.35 7.61 1.77
N GLY A 476 -25.83 6.54 1.15
CA GLY A 476 -24.42 6.41 0.77
C GLY A 476 -23.44 6.03 1.89
N TYR A 477 -23.94 5.77 3.11
CA TYR A 477 -23.16 5.23 4.23
C TYR A 477 -23.69 3.86 4.68
N ILE A 478 -22.88 3.09 5.41
CA ILE A 478 -23.13 1.67 5.68
C ILE A 478 -24.47 1.44 6.41
N ASN A 479 -24.82 2.31 7.36
CA ASN A 479 -26.04 2.20 8.17
C ASN A 479 -27.24 2.94 7.55
N SER A 480 -27.15 3.37 6.29
CA SER A 480 -28.22 4.14 5.66
C SER A 480 -29.44 3.26 5.34
N SER A 481 -30.64 3.77 5.62
CA SER A 481 -31.90 3.10 5.25
C SER A 481 -32.23 3.21 3.75
N HIS A 482 -31.47 4.02 3.00
CA HIS A 482 -31.72 4.30 1.58
C HIS A 482 -30.66 3.71 0.64
N GLY A 483 -29.61 3.10 1.19
CA GLY A 483 -28.56 2.44 0.43
C GLY A 483 -27.65 3.39 -0.34
N SER A 484 -26.94 2.84 -1.32
CA SER A 484 -25.97 3.55 -2.16
C SER A 484 -26.58 4.06 -3.47
N GLY A 485 -26.03 5.15 -3.99
CA GLY A 485 -26.25 5.59 -5.37
C GLY A 485 -25.41 4.83 -6.41
N ARG A 486 -24.48 3.98 -5.95
CA ARG A 486 -23.57 3.22 -6.83
C ARG A 486 -24.06 1.83 -7.13
N GLN A 487 -23.70 1.37 -8.32
CA GLN A 487 -24.02 0.02 -8.81
C GLN A 487 -22.84 -0.97 -8.69
N ASP A 488 -21.62 -0.48 -8.47
CA ASP A 488 -20.39 -1.27 -8.30
C ASP A 488 -20.13 -1.73 -6.85
N GLN A 489 -18.99 -2.37 -6.60
CA GLN A 489 -18.61 -2.95 -5.30
C GLN A 489 -18.38 -1.93 -4.17
N TYR A 490 -18.19 -0.64 -4.46
CA TYR A 490 -17.81 0.38 -3.47
C TYR A 490 -19.00 1.18 -2.94
N LYS A 491 -19.95 0.50 -2.30
CA LYS A 491 -21.26 1.07 -1.94
C LYS A 491 -21.24 2.26 -0.98
N PHE A 492 -20.33 2.33 -0.01
CA PHE A 492 -20.46 3.25 1.12
C PHE A 492 -19.21 4.11 1.33
N TYR A 493 -19.39 5.39 1.67
CA TYR A 493 -18.27 6.33 1.82
C TYR A 493 -17.48 6.15 3.12
N ASP A 494 -18.16 5.65 4.14
CA ASP A 494 -17.64 5.33 5.46
C ASP A 494 -17.16 3.88 5.56
N ALA A 495 -17.15 3.14 4.44
CA ALA A 495 -16.54 1.81 4.34
C ALA A 495 -15.11 1.87 3.80
N ILE A 496 -14.30 0.90 4.22
CA ILE A 496 -12.97 0.60 3.71
C ILE A 496 -13.02 -0.78 3.07
N TYR A 497 -12.87 -0.83 1.76
CA TYR A 497 -12.90 -2.04 0.96
C TYR A 497 -11.48 -2.49 0.61
N ALA A 498 -11.25 -3.81 0.52
CA ALA A 498 -9.91 -4.33 0.27
C ALA A 498 -9.27 -3.81 -1.03
N GLY A 499 -10.05 -3.51 -2.07
CA GLY A 499 -9.53 -2.93 -3.31
C GLY A 499 -9.03 -1.49 -3.18
N GLN A 500 -9.46 -0.75 -2.16
CA GLN A 500 -9.00 0.63 -1.87
C GLN A 500 -7.63 0.66 -1.18
N VAL A 501 -7.25 -0.42 -0.51
CA VAL A 501 -6.05 -0.46 0.35
C VAL A 501 -4.83 -0.83 -0.45
N GLU A 502 -3.78 0.00 -0.40
CA GLU A 502 -2.42 -0.37 -0.77
C GLU A 502 -1.68 -0.82 0.48
N ASP A 503 -1.15 -2.04 0.46
CA ASP A 503 -0.29 -2.54 1.54
C ASP A 503 1.13 -1.99 1.34
N LEU A 504 1.60 -1.20 2.30
CA LEU A 504 2.94 -0.63 2.30
C LEU A 504 3.90 -1.38 3.21
N ARG A 505 3.41 -2.38 3.97
CA ARG A 505 4.23 -3.14 4.90
C ARG A 505 5.31 -3.91 4.14
N LEU A 506 6.53 -3.88 4.66
CA LEU A 506 7.67 -4.61 4.12
C LEU A 506 8.09 -5.73 5.07
N ASN A 507 8.55 -6.85 4.51
CA ASN A 507 9.07 -7.96 5.29
C ASN A 507 10.48 -7.63 5.81
N ALA A 508 10.68 -7.69 7.13
CA ALA A 508 11.97 -7.43 7.77
C ALA A 508 12.94 -8.62 7.68
N ASN A 509 12.44 -9.84 7.46
CA ASN A 509 13.26 -11.04 7.40
C ASN A 509 14.22 -11.01 6.21
N LYS A 510 15.41 -11.60 6.37
CA LYS A 510 16.28 -11.93 5.23
C LYS A 510 15.58 -13.02 4.40
N LEU A 511 15.26 -12.69 3.15
CA LEU A 511 14.45 -13.55 2.27
C LEU A 511 15.33 -14.44 1.39
N ASP A 512 15.03 -15.73 1.32
CA ASP A 512 15.54 -16.56 0.23
C ASP A 512 14.97 -16.05 -1.09
N VAL A 513 15.81 -15.44 -1.92
CA VAL A 513 15.40 -14.75 -3.14
C VAL A 513 14.84 -15.73 -4.18
N ASN A 514 15.31 -16.98 -4.21
CA ASN A 514 14.80 -17.99 -5.13
C ASN A 514 13.43 -18.50 -4.68
N LYS A 515 13.23 -18.72 -3.38
CA LYS A 515 11.91 -19.02 -2.83
C LYS A 515 10.94 -17.86 -3.05
N LEU A 516 11.39 -16.62 -2.81
CA LEU A 516 10.60 -15.41 -3.05
C LEU A 516 10.13 -15.32 -4.50
N ARG A 517 11.01 -15.65 -5.46
CA ARG A 517 10.68 -15.73 -6.89
C ARG A 517 9.55 -16.73 -7.15
N GLU A 518 9.67 -17.96 -6.65
CA GLU A 518 8.66 -19.01 -6.82
C GLU A 518 7.32 -18.63 -6.18
N ASP A 519 7.33 -18.18 -4.93
CA ASP A 519 6.10 -17.77 -4.22
C ASP A 519 5.42 -16.60 -4.95
N SER A 520 6.20 -15.67 -5.50
CA SER A 520 5.67 -14.48 -6.21
C SER A 520 5.07 -14.82 -7.57
N ILE A 521 5.73 -15.66 -8.37
CA ILE A 521 5.15 -16.09 -9.65
C ILE A 521 3.91 -16.95 -9.42
N LEU A 522 3.88 -17.79 -8.38
CA LEU A 522 2.67 -18.56 -8.03
C LEU A 522 1.51 -17.65 -7.63
N LYS A 523 1.75 -16.57 -6.86
CA LYS A 523 0.73 -15.54 -6.58
C LYS A 523 0.27 -14.80 -7.83
N ALA A 524 1.19 -14.49 -8.75
CA ALA A 524 0.86 -13.85 -10.02
C ALA A 524 -0.04 -14.75 -10.89
N VAL A 525 0.28 -16.04 -10.98
CA VAL A 525 -0.53 -17.05 -11.68
C VAL A 525 -1.88 -17.25 -10.99
N ALA A 526 -1.93 -17.28 -9.66
CA ALA A 526 -3.19 -17.36 -8.91
C ALA A 526 -4.04 -16.08 -8.97
N GLY A 527 -3.56 -15.00 -9.61
CA GLY A 527 -4.24 -13.71 -9.70
C GLY A 527 -4.30 -12.92 -8.38
N THR A 528 -3.60 -13.38 -7.34
CA THR A 528 -3.59 -12.78 -5.99
C THR A 528 -2.48 -11.75 -5.78
N LEU A 529 -1.50 -11.68 -6.67
CA LEU A 529 -0.51 -10.60 -6.65
C LEU A 529 -1.18 -9.27 -7.02
N ARG A 530 -1.12 -8.31 -6.09
CA ARG A 530 -1.93 -7.08 -6.15
C ARG A 530 -1.25 -5.96 -6.92
N GLY A 531 -2.07 -5.08 -7.48
CA GLY A 531 -1.66 -3.92 -8.25
C GLY A 531 -2.52 -2.71 -7.93
N LYS A 532 -2.28 -1.62 -8.66
CA LYS A 532 -3.05 -0.39 -8.61
C LYS A 532 -3.29 0.10 -10.03
N GLY A 533 -4.51 0.57 -10.28
CA GLY A 533 -4.86 1.21 -11.52
C GLY A 533 -5.96 2.24 -11.32
N SER A 534 -6.07 3.14 -12.28
CA SER A 534 -7.10 4.16 -12.35
C SER A 534 -8.16 3.83 -13.38
N LEU A 535 -9.28 4.55 -13.33
CA LEU A 535 -10.32 4.45 -14.34
C LEU A 535 -10.03 5.41 -15.51
N PRO A 536 -10.29 5.00 -16.77
CA PRO A 536 -10.27 5.93 -17.88
C PRO A 536 -11.51 6.82 -17.83
N LYS A 537 -11.36 8.09 -18.23
CA LYS A 537 -12.45 9.01 -18.52
C LYS A 537 -12.48 9.28 -20.02
N LEU A 538 -13.50 8.75 -20.68
CA LEU A 538 -13.76 8.92 -22.09
C LEU A 538 -14.17 10.36 -22.41
N ARG A 539 -13.55 10.90 -23.46
CA ARG A 539 -13.95 12.14 -24.15
C ARG A 539 -14.00 11.88 -25.65
N ILE A 540 -14.94 12.51 -26.32
CA ILE A 540 -15.13 12.35 -27.76
C ILE A 540 -15.18 13.72 -28.39
N GLN A 541 -14.48 13.85 -29.51
CA GLN A 541 -14.54 15.05 -30.33
C GLN A 541 -14.89 14.65 -31.76
N THR A 542 -15.83 15.37 -32.36
CA THR A 542 -16.31 15.11 -33.72
C THR A 542 -15.96 16.30 -34.61
N PHE A 543 -15.48 16.01 -35.81
CA PHE A 543 -15.06 17.00 -36.78
C PHE A 543 -15.47 16.57 -38.18
N GLU A 544 -15.65 17.54 -39.07
CA GLU A 544 -15.68 17.28 -40.50
C GLU A 544 -14.25 17.44 -41.05
N LYS A 545 -13.76 16.45 -41.79
CA LYS A 545 -12.48 16.56 -42.47
C LYS A 545 -12.58 17.64 -43.55
N ASN A 546 -11.69 18.64 -43.52
CA ASN A 546 -11.68 19.71 -44.52
C ASN A 546 -10.25 20.05 -44.95
N GLY A 547 -9.85 19.58 -46.14
CA GLY A 547 -8.52 19.80 -46.71
C GLY A 547 -7.42 19.01 -46.00
N GLY A 548 -6.32 18.75 -46.73
CA GLY A 548 -5.21 17.92 -46.25
C GLY A 548 -5.44 16.45 -46.55
N PHE A 549 -4.57 15.87 -47.38
CA PHE A 549 -4.59 14.44 -47.64
C PHE A 549 -4.07 13.68 -46.41
N PHE A 550 -4.62 12.51 -46.13
CA PHE A 550 -3.90 11.50 -45.33
C PHE A 550 -2.73 10.89 -46.14
N ASN A 551 -2.48 11.36 -47.38
CA ASN A 551 -1.32 10.97 -48.17
C ASN A 551 -0.73 12.08 -49.10
N ASN A 552 0.60 12.13 -49.13
CA ASN A 552 1.50 12.86 -50.04
C ASN A 552 1.64 14.40 -49.89
N GLY A 553 2.50 14.77 -48.92
CA GLY A 553 3.26 16.02 -48.86
C GLY A 553 2.41 17.24 -48.44
N TYR A 554 2.24 17.60 -47.17
CA TYR A 554 3.12 17.54 -46.02
C TYR A 554 2.33 17.05 -44.80
N TRP A 555 2.95 16.12 -44.05
CA TRP A 555 2.87 15.75 -42.62
C TRP A 555 3.50 14.35 -42.40
N MET A 556 4.23 13.82 -43.39
CA MET A 556 4.97 12.57 -43.29
C MET A 556 6.26 12.80 -42.50
N GLY A 557 6.29 12.34 -41.25
CA GLY A 557 7.53 11.83 -40.67
C GLY A 557 8.02 10.67 -41.54
N LYS A 558 9.34 10.49 -41.65
CA LYS A 558 10.05 9.63 -42.62
C LYS A 558 9.63 8.13 -42.68
N ASP A 559 8.68 7.71 -41.85
CA ASP A 559 8.27 6.31 -41.63
C ASP A 559 6.75 6.05 -41.80
N GLY A 560 5.97 6.96 -42.39
CA GLY A 560 4.61 6.64 -42.90
C GLY A 560 3.41 6.92 -41.97
N ASN A 561 3.53 7.80 -40.98
CA ASN A 561 2.42 8.15 -40.07
C ASN A 561 1.82 9.55 -40.37
N ALA A 562 0.49 9.71 -40.24
CA ALA A 562 -0.21 11.01 -40.28
C ALA A 562 -0.34 11.62 -38.87
N GLN A 563 -0.11 12.93 -38.71
CA GLN A 563 -0.11 13.63 -37.41
C GLN A 563 -1.36 14.50 -37.22
N PHE A 564 -2.02 14.39 -36.05
CA PHE A 564 -2.97 15.38 -35.55
C PHE A 564 -2.40 16.07 -34.30
N ALA A 565 -2.20 17.38 -34.34
CA ALA A 565 -1.69 18.17 -33.22
C ALA A 565 -2.82 18.71 -32.33
N LEU A 566 -2.77 18.43 -31.02
CA LEU A 566 -3.76 18.88 -30.04
C LEU A 566 -3.22 20.10 -29.22
N GLY A 567 -3.23 21.30 -29.83
CA GLY A 567 -2.97 22.64 -29.22
C GLY A 567 -1.49 23.03 -29.00
N ALA A 568 -1.04 24.29 -28.88
CA ALA A 568 -1.57 25.64 -29.10
C ALA A 568 -0.42 26.50 -29.70
N ASP A 569 -0.76 27.47 -30.57
CA ASP A 569 0.14 28.40 -31.28
C ASP A 569 1.06 27.81 -32.38
N PHE A 570 0.52 27.77 -33.61
CA PHE A 570 1.30 27.72 -34.85
C PHE A 570 1.50 29.16 -35.35
N ASP A 571 2.48 29.88 -34.80
CA ASP A 571 2.79 31.21 -35.30
C ASP A 571 3.78 31.14 -36.48
N SER A 572 3.38 31.79 -37.56
CA SER A 572 4.07 32.07 -38.82
C SER A 572 4.23 30.94 -39.87
N TRP A 573 3.51 31.17 -40.98
CA TRP A 573 3.53 30.52 -42.30
C TRP A 573 2.69 29.24 -42.44
N HIS A 574 1.36 29.40 -42.45
CA HIS A 574 0.45 28.97 -43.54
C HIS A 574 -1.00 29.22 -43.10
N THR A 575 -1.77 29.90 -43.95
CA THR A 575 -3.18 30.23 -43.69
C THR A 575 -4.10 29.02 -43.96
N GLN A 576 -4.85 28.61 -42.90
CA GLN A 576 -6.07 27.76 -42.81
C GLN A 576 -5.91 26.26 -42.46
N PRO A 577 -6.88 25.60 -41.77
CA PRO A 577 -8.09 26.08 -41.08
C PRO A 577 -8.08 25.89 -39.54
N TRP A 578 -9.00 26.59 -38.89
CA TRP A 578 -9.06 26.84 -37.45
C TRP A 578 -9.59 25.66 -36.61
N LEU A 579 -8.78 25.17 -35.68
CA LEU A 579 -9.24 24.51 -34.44
C LEU A 579 -9.77 25.58 -33.47
N ASN A 580 -11.06 25.89 -33.52
CA ASN A 580 -11.70 26.83 -32.59
C ASN A 580 -12.84 26.14 -31.84
N SER A 581 -12.50 25.29 -30.89
CA SER A 581 -13.38 24.94 -29.75
C SER A 581 -12.66 24.15 -28.64
N PHE A 582 -11.41 24.50 -28.34
CA PHE A 582 -10.99 24.48 -26.93
C PHE A 582 -11.29 25.87 -26.37
N ASN A 583 -12.09 25.94 -25.30
CA ASN A 583 -12.25 27.19 -24.57
C ASN A 583 -10.86 27.75 -24.24
N ARG A 584 -10.68 29.03 -24.57
CA ARG A 584 -9.42 29.74 -24.83
C ARG A 584 -8.52 29.98 -23.59
N ASN A 585 -8.64 29.19 -22.51
CA ASN A 585 -7.97 29.46 -21.23
C ASN A 585 -7.33 28.23 -20.53
N GLN A 586 -7.06 27.12 -21.22
CA GLN A 586 -6.30 26.00 -20.62
C GLN A 586 -5.24 25.47 -21.60
N PRO A 587 -3.96 25.84 -21.48
CA PRO A 587 -2.90 25.17 -22.21
C PRO A 587 -2.80 23.70 -21.75
N LEU A 588 -2.97 22.74 -22.66
CA LEU A 588 -2.88 21.29 -22.38
C LEU A 588 -1.42 20.81 -22.30
N ARG A 589 -0.57 21.51 -21.53
CA ARG A 589 0.77 21.00 -21.20
C ARG A 589 0.62 19.89 -20.16
N GLY A 590 1.14 18.69 -20.46
CA GLY A 590 1.37 17.63 -19.47
C GLY A 590 0.25 16.62 -19.22
N ARG A 591 -0.75 16.48 -20.10
CA ARG A 591 -1.75 15.38 -20.01
C ARG A 591 -1.37 14.25 -20.97
N ALA A 592 -1.00 13.07 -20.47
CA ALA A 592 -0.82 11.87 -21.30
C ALA A 592 -2.19 11.31 -21.73
N PHE A 593 -2.54 11.37 -23.03
CA PHE A 593 -3.69 10.62 -23.54
C PHE A 593 -3.33 9.15 -23.75
N GLY A 594 -4.24 8.25 -23.36
CA GLY A 594 -4.12 6.81 -23.64
C GLY A 594 -4.37 6.46 -25.12
N ALA A 595 -4.39 5.16 -25.43
CA ALA A 595 -4.73 4.67 -26.78
C ALA A 595 -6.04 5.30 -27.29
N CYS A 596 -6.05 5.76 -28.54
CA CYS A 596 -7.20 6.46 -29.13
C CYS A 596 -7.80 5.66 -30.29
N TYR A 597 -9.06 5.95 -30.60
CA TYR A 597 -9.76 5.39 -31.75
C TYR A 597 -10.33 6.51 -32.61
N ILE A 598 -10.27 6.31 -33.92
CA ILE A 598 -10.92 7.17 -34.91
C ILE A 598 -12.06 6.39 -35.51
N VAL A 599 -13.26 6.97 -35.49
CA VAL A 599 -14.45 6.41 -36.12
C VAL A 599 -14.84 7.27 -37.30
N ARG A 600 -14.92 6.65 -38.48
CA ARG A 600 -15.40 7.26 -39.70
C ARG A 600 -16.90 7.08 -39.84
N HIS A 601 -17.62 8.16 -40.17
CA HIS A 601 -19.08 8.14 -40.25
C HIS A 601 -19.59 7.75 -41.64
N ASP A 602 -18.76 7.82 -42.68
CA ASP A 602 -19.15 7.47 -44.05
C ASP A 602 -19.28 5.95 -44.26
N ASN A 603 -18.45 5.16 -43.56
CA ASN A 603 -18.41 3.71 -43.70
C ASN A 603 -18.33 2.95 -42.37
N ASN A 604 -18.49 3.63 -41.24
CA ASN A 604 -18.43 3.05 -39.90
C ASN A 604 -17.10 2.35 -39.58
N ALA A 605 -16.00 2.71 -40.25
CA ALA A 605 -14.69 2.14 -39.96
C ALA A 605 -14.17 2.63 -38.60
N VAL A 606 -13.74 1.68 -37.77
CA VAL A 606 -13.07 1.92 -36.49
C VAL A 606 -11.57 1.69 -36.68
N ILE A 607 -10.77 2.73 -36.49
CA ILE A 607 -9.33 2.73 -36.69
C ILE A 607 -8.67 2.92 -35.33
N ARG A 608 -7.78 2.00 -34.95
CA ARG A 608 -6.93 2.19 -33.77
C ARG A 608 -5.85 3.21 -34.11
N ALA A 609 -5.63 4.16 -33.22
CA ALA A 609 -4.60 5.17 -33.35
C ALA A 609 -3.67 5.18 -32.13
N GLU A 610 -2.40 5.50 -32.38
CA GLU A 610 -1.34 5.58 -31.40
C GLU A 610 -1.10 7.02 -31.01
N VAL A 611 -0.90 7.29 -29.73
CA VAL A 611 -0.55 8.62 -29.25
C VAL A 611 0.93 8.61 -28.89
N THR A 612 1.72 9.53 -29.47
CA THR A 612 3.07 9.77 -28.97
C THR A 612 3.20 11.18 -28.43
N ASP A 613 4.09 11.31 -27.44
CA ASP A 613 4.51 12.62 -26.96
C ASP A 613 5.37 13.31 -28.04
N GLY A 614 4.92 14.47 -28.51
CA GLY A 614 5.68 15.32 -29.43
C GLY A 614 6.66 16.24 -28.70
N GLY A 615 6.78 16.15 -27.38
CA GLY A 615 7.63 17.03 -26.57
C GLY A 615 7.06 18.45 -26.49
N THR A 616 7.82 19.45 -26.94
CA THR A 616 7.44 20.87 -26.83
C THR A 616 6.24 21.30 -27.68
N THR A 617 5.85 20.49 -28.67
CA THR A 617 4.78 20.79 -29.65
C THR A 617 3.40 20.22 -29.29
N GLY A 618 3.27 19.58 -28.13
CA GLY A 618 2.03 18.88 -27.75
C GLY A 618 2.01 17.43 -28.22
N GLN A 619 0.89 16.75 -28.02
CA GLN A 619 0.73 15.33 -28.35
C GLN A 619 0.27 15.13 -29.78
N ASN A 620 0.81 14.09 -30.41
CA ASN A 620 0.50 13.71 -31.77
C ASN A 620 -0.28 12.39 -31.77
N ILE A 621 -1.37 12.35 -32.53
CA ILE A 621 -2.09 11.12 -32.84
C ILE A 621 -1.61 10.60 -34.19
N TYR A 622 -1.25 9.32 -34.25
CA TYR A 622 -0.81 8.59 -35.43
C TYR A 622 -1.75 7.45 -35.76
N CYS A 623 -1.96 7.21 -37.04
CA CYS A 623 -2.62 6.00 -37.53
C CYS A 623 -1.58 5.11 -38.19
N SER A 624 -1.54 3.83 -37.80
CA SER A 624 -0.56 2.85 -38.28
C SER A 624 -0.88 2.31 -39.68
N ALA A 625 -1.96 2.78 -40.31
CA ALA A 625 -2.33 2.42 -41.67
C ALA A 625 -2.66 3.67 -42.47
N GLU A 626 -2.21 3.69 -43.73
CA GLU A 626 -2.64 4.66 -44.71
C GLU A 626 -4.15 4.48 -44.95
N VAL A 627 -4.95 5.44 -44.48
CA VAL A 627 -6.40 5.44 -44.69
C VAL A 627 -6.77 6.74 -45.36
N ASP A 628 -7.11 6.68 -46.64
CA ASP A 628 -7.70 7.81 -47.34
C ASP A 628 -9.10 8.09 -46.76
N VAL A 629 -9.22 9.25 -46.11
CA VAL A 629 -10.49 9.81 -45.64
C VAL A 629 -10.88 10.95 -46.59
N PRO A 630 -12.03 10.89 -47.27
CA PRO A 630 -12.48 11.95 -48.17
C PRO A 630 -12.79 13.25 -47.44
N ASP A 631 -12.49 14.41 -48.05
CA ASP A 631 -12.95 15.71 -47.55
C ASP A 631 -14.49 15.73 -47.42
N GLY A 632 -14.99 16.42 -46.40
CA GLY A 632 -16.39 16.42 -45.99
C GLY A 632 -16.81 15.21 -45.12
N THR A 633 -15.91 14.24 -44.88
CA THR A 633 -16.23 13.09 -44.02
C THR A 633 -16.22 13.49 -42.55
N THR A 634 -17.30 13.21 -41.84
CA THR A 634 -17.34 13.32 -40.37
C THR A 634 -16.50 12.21 -39.72
N ILE A 635 -15.65 12.60 -38.79
CA ILE A 635 -14.82 11.71 -37.99
C ILE A 635 -15.03 12.00 -36.51
N SER A 636 -15.01 10.96 -35.68
CA SER A 636 -14.97 11.08 -34.22
C SER A 636 -13.67 10.52 -33.68
N ILE A 637 -13.01 11.31 -32.83
CA ILE A 637 -11.79 10.92 -32.12
C ILE A 637 -12.17 10.63 -30.67
N ILE A 638 -11.83 9.42 -30.23
CA ILE A 638 -12.13 8.86 -28.91
C ILE A 638 -10.83 8.92 -28.10
N MET A 639 -10.85 9.70 -27.02
CA MET A 639 -9.70 9.98 -26.18
C MET A 639 -10.00 9.62 -24.73
N TYR A 640 -8.97 9.25 -23.98
CA TYR A 640 -9.09 8.92 -22.56
C TYR A 640 -8.15 9.79 -21.73
N ASP A 641 -8.73 10.48 -20.74
CA ASP A 641 -7.98 10.98 -19.60
C ASP A 641 -7.88 9.85 -18.55
N THR A 642 -6.84 9.87 -17.70
CA THR A 642 -6.77 8.99 -16.53
C THR A 642 -7.32 9.72 -15.31
N THR A 643 -8.21 9.09 -14.53
CA THR A 643 -8.62 9.64 -13.24
C THR A 643 -7.49 9.49 -12.20
N SER A 644 -7.42 10.38 -11.21
CA SER A 644 -6.43 10.27 -10.12
C SER A 644 -6.69 9.14 -9.11
N PRO A 645 -7.94 8.72 -8.79
CA PRO A 645 -8.16 7.65 -7.82
C PRO A 645 -7.69 6.30 -8.34
N GLU A 646 -7.07 5.51 -7.46
CA GLU A 646 -6.49 4.20 -7.79
C GLU A 646 -7.02 3.06 -6.90
N PHE A 647 -7.25 1.90 -7.53
CA PHE A 647 -7.77 0.71 -6.87
C PHE A 647 -7.09 -0.56 -7.39
N ASP A 648 -7.07 -1.60 -6.55
CA ASP A 648 -6.70 -2.94 -7.00
C ASP A 648 -7.88 -3.66 -7.67
N SER A 649 -9.09 -3.48 -7.15
CA SER A 649 -10.35 -3.94 -7.74
C SER A 649 -11.07 -2.73 -8.34
N LEU A 650 -11.17 -2.66 -9.66
CA LEU A 650 -11.65 -1.49 -10.37
C LEU A 650 -13.17 -1.58 -10.57
N PRO A 651 -13.95 -0.51 -10.28
CA PRO A 651 -15.36 -0.42 -10.62
C PRO A 651 -15.49 -0.03 -12.10
N TRP A 652 -15.22 -0.99 -12.98
CA TRP A 652 -15.04 -0.75 -14.40
C TRP A 652 -16.37 -0.50 -15.12
N THR A 653 -16.33 0.37 -16.12
CA THR A 653 -17.47 0.64 -17.00
C THR A 653 -17.02 0.57 -18.45
N ASP A 654 -17.59 -0.37 -19.20
CA ASP A 654 -17.48 -0.36 -20.66
C ASP A 654 -18.62 0.47 -21.26
N ILE A 655 -18.30 1.26 -22.28
CA ILE A 655 -19.23 2.16 -22.94
C ILE A 655 -19.48 1.63 -24.34
N VAL A 656 -20.74 1.33 -24.65
CA VAL A 656 -21.16 0.83 -25.96
C VAL A 656 -22.09 1.87 -26.59
N GLY A 657 -21.86 2.19 -27.85
CA GLY A 657 -22.62 3.20 -28.58
C GLY A 657 -21.81 3.83 -29.71
N TYR A 658 -22.51 4.55 -30.57
CA TYR A 658 -21.86 5.40 -31.57
C TYR A 658 -21.21 6.62 -30.92
N PRO A 659 -20.00 7.03 -31.33
CA PRO A 659 -19.26 8.10 -30.66
C PRO A 659 -20.01 9.43 -30.56
N GLU A 660 -20.71 9.85 -31.60
CA GLU A 660 -21.51 11.08 -31.63
C GLU A 660 -22.70 11.03 -30.66
N ARG A 661 -23.29 9.85 -30.47
CA ARG A 661 -24.38 9.65 -29.49
C ARG A 661 -23.84 9.66 -28.06
N ILE A 662 -22.68 9.04 -27.84
CA ILE A 662 -22.00 9.10 -26.54
C ILE A 662 -21.64 10.54 -26.22
N ALA A 663 -21.10 11.30 -27.19
CA ALA A 663 -20.77 12.71 -27.02
C ALA A 663 -22.01 13.57 -26.72
N ALA A 664 -23.14 13.29 -27.38
CA ALA A 664 -24.41 13.95 -27.09
C ALA A 664 -24.95 13.62 -25.69
N THR A 665 -24.75 12.38 -25.22
CA THR A 665 -25.19 11.91 -23.89
C THR A 665 -24.29 12.45 -22.77
N PHE A 666 -22.98 12.54 -23.02
CA PHE A 666 -21.97 12.94 -22.05
C PHE A 666 -21.03 14.01 -22.64
N PRO A 667 -21.50 15.26 -22.80
CA PRO A 667 -20.73 16.33 -23.43
C PRO A 667 -19.42 16.65 -22.68
N ASP A 668 -19.41 16.49 -21.35
CA ASP A 668 -18.21 16.71 -20.50
C ASP A 668 -17.37 15.43 -20.28
N GLY A 669 -17.64 14.40 -21.09
CA GLY A 669 -17.05 13.07 -20.98
C GLY A 669 -17.66 12.21 -19.87
N VAL A 670 -17.21 10.97 -19.76
CA VAL A 670 -17.79 9.98 -18.85
C VAL A 670 -16.73 8.98 -18.40
N VAL A 671 -16.73 8.57 -17.14
CA VAL A 671 -15.82 7.53 -16.67
C VAL A 671 -16.21 6.18 -17.26
N GLY A 672 -15.25 5.54 -17.92
CA GLY A 672 -15.39 4.27 -18.62
C GLY A 672 -14.55 4.21 -19.89
N GLN A 673 -14.45 3.01 -20.47
CA GLN A 673 -13.73 2.76 -21.71
C GLN A 673 -14.72 2.38 -22.82
N TRP A 674 -14.66 3.08 -23.95
CA TRP A 674 -15.43 2.69 -25.13
C TRP A 674 -15.00 1.30 -25.64
N VAL A 675 -15.99 0.44 -25.96
CA VAL A 675 -15.74 -0.83 -26.64
C VAL A 675 -15.55 -0.55 -28.14
N PRO A 676 -14.44 -0.97 -28.77
CA PRO A 676 -14.15 -0.67 -30.16
C PRO A 676 -14.97 -1.50 -31.16
N GLN A 677 -16.29 -1.52 -30.98
CA GLN A 677 -17.28 -2.22 -31.77
C GLN A 677 -18.56 -1.37 -31.78
N LEU A 678 -19.02 -1.00 -32.99
CA LEU A 678 -20.25 -0.23 -33.14
C LEU A 678 -21.49 -1.14 -33.02
N PRO A 679 -22.55 -0.70 -32.32
CA PRO A 679 -23.83 -1.41 -32.32
C PRO A 679 -24.43 -1.54 -33.71
N ASN A 680 -25.06 -2.68 -33.98
CA ASN A 680 -25.88 -2.93 -35.16
C ASN A 680 -27.29 -3.37 -34.72
N ASP A 681 -28.23 -3.54 -35.66
CA ASP A 681 -29.60 -3.92 -35.31
C ASP A 681 -29.78 -5.46 -35.15
N GLU A 682 -28.69 -6.22 -34.98
CA GLU A 682 -28.74 -7.66 -34.74
C GLU A 682 -29.04 -7.97 -33.26
N THR A 683 -29.94 -8.92 -33.02
CA THR A 683 -30.38 -9.27 -31.65
C THR A 683 -29.35 -10.06 -30.84
N ASP A 684 -28.29 -10.57 -31.49
CA ASP A 684 -27.29 -11.47 -30.90
C ASP A 684 -25.86 -10.93 -31.01
N GLN A 685 -25.67 -9.63 -31.23
CA GLN A 685 -24.34 -9.02 -31.27
C GLN A 685 -23.60 -9.23 -29.94
N LEU A 686 -22.35 -9.69 -30.03
CA LEU A 686 -21.47 -9.91 -28.88
C LEU A 686 -20.40 -8.82 -28.80
N PHE A 687 -20.36 -8.12 -27.66
CA PHE A 687 -19.37 -7.08 -27.38
C PHE A 687 -18.24 -7.66 -26.54
N THR A 688 -17.00 -7.52 -26.98
CA THR A 688 -15.83 -7.97 -26.23
C THR A 688 -15.51 -6.95 -25.15
N ALA A 689 -15.58 -7.36 -23.88
CA ALA A 689 -15.28 -6.47 -22.76
C ALA A 689 -13.80 -6.06 -22.79
N ASN A 690 -13.51 -4.78 -22.53
CA ASN A 690 -12.14 -4.23 -22.60
C ASN A 690 -11.21 -4.83 -21.53
N ARG A 691 -11.77 -5.31 -20.42
CA ARG A 691 -11.06 -5.90 -19.28
C ARG A 691 -11.65 -7.25 -18.92
N LYS A 692 -10.88 -8.09 -18.23
CA LYS A 692 -11.38 -9.37 -17.75
C LYS A 692 -12.47 -9.12 -16.69
N SER A 693 -13.71 -9.45 -17.02
CA SER A 693 -14.84 -9.34 -16.09
C SER A 693 -14.79 -10.45 -15.05
N LEU A 694 -14.99 -10.09 -13.78
CA LEU A 694 -15.18 -11.02 -12.66
C LEU A 694 -16.67 -11.30 -12.39
N SER A 695 -17.57 -10.55 -13.02
CA SER A 695 -19.01 -10.57 -12.79
C SER A 695 -19.73 -11.57 -13.70
N HIS A 696 -19.30 -12.85 -13.69
CA HIS A 696 -19.93 -13.94 -14.44
C HIS A 696 -21.03 -14.63 -13.60
N PRO A 697 -22.23 -14.95 -14.15
CA PRO A 697 -22.58 -14.98 -15.57
C PRO A 697 -23.26 -13.72 -16.12
N SER A 698 -23.39 -12.62 -15.34
CA SER A 698 -24.13 -11.43 -15.77
C SER A 698 -23.66 -10.14 -15.12
N VAL A 699 -23.81 -9.04 -15.85
CA VAL A 699 -23.42 -7.69 -15.44
C VAL A 699 -24.62 -6.74 -15.43
N ASN A 700 -24.54 -5.70 -14.61
CA ASN A 700 -25.51 -4.61 -14.64
C ASN A 700 -25.15 -3.66 -15.76
N ALA A 701 -26.14 -3.22 -16.53
CA ALA A 701 -25.96 -2.19 -17.54
C ALA A 701 -27.08 -1.16 -17.52
N LEU A 702 -26.77 0.03 -18.04
CA LEU A 702 -27.70 1.12 -18.26
C LEU A 702 -27.75 1.41 -19.75
N ARG A 703 -28.94 1.60 -20.31
CA ARG A 703 -29.15 1.92 -21.73
C ARG A 703 -30.04 3.14 -21.88
N THR A 704 -29.67 4.05 -22.77
CA THR A 704 -30.49 5.14 -23.26
C THR A 704 -30.61 5.06 -24.79
N MET A 705 -31.75 5.50 -25.32
CA MET A 705 -32.01 5.62 -26.77
C MET A 705 -32.29 7.06 -27.19
N ASP A 706 -32.28 8.00 -26.24
CA ASP A 706 -32.68 9.40 -26.37
C ASP A 706 -31.62 10.35 -25.80
N ASN A 707 -30.36 9.95 -25.92
CA ASN A 707 -29.17 10.74 -25.52
C ASN A 707 -29.17 11.13 -24.03
N GLY A 708 -29.68 10.25 -23.17
CA GLY A 708 -29.60 10.37 -21.72
C GLY A 708 -30.83 10.99 -21.05
N GLU A 709 -31.86 11.36 -21.81
CA GLU A 709 -33.14 11.86 -21.26
C GLU A 709 -33.85 10.76 -20.44
N THR A 710 -33.85 9.53 -20.94
CA THR A 710 -34.35 8.36 -20.21
C THR A 710 -33.34 7.22 -20.22
N TRP A 711 -33.32 6.48 -19.11
CA TRP A 711 -32.43 5.34 -18.90
C TRP A 711 -33.20 4.11 -18.48
N GLN A 712 -32.82 2.99 -19.07
CA GLN A 712 -33.27 1.66 -18.70
C GLN A 712 -32.14 0.91 -18.02
N ALA A 713 -32.40 0.40 -16.81
CA ALA A 713 -31.53 -0.58 -16.19
C ALA A 713 -31.80 -1.97 -16.78
N ILE A 714 -30.76 -2.65 -17.23
CA ILE A 714 -30.79 -3.97 -17.85
C ILE A 714 -29.72 -4.87 -17.24
N THR A 715 -29.88 -6.18 -17.43
CA THR A 715 -28.90 -7.18 -17.02
C THR A 715 -28.40 -7.89 -18.27
N SER A 716 -27.12 -7.72 -18.57
CA SER A 716 -26.48 -8.31 -19.75
C SER A 716 -25.77 -9.60 -19.37
N ALA A 717 -25.83 -10.62 -20.23
CA ALA A 717 -25.13 -11.88 -19.99
C ALA A 717 -23.64 -11.74 -20.34
N VAL A 718 -22.77 -12.41 -19.58
CA VAL A 718 -21.33 -12.49 -19.84
C VAL A 718 -20.93 -13.94 -20.05
N ASN A 719 -20.28 -14.24 -21.17
CA ASN A 719 -19.81 -15.57 -21.48
C ASN A 719 -18.35 -15.81 -21.03
N GLU A 720 -17.91 -17.06 -21.08
CA GLU A 720 -16.54 -17.49 -20.75
C GLU A 720 -15.45 -16.86 -21.64
N LYS A 721 -15.81 -16.39 -22.84
CA LYS A 721 -14.93 -15.68 -23.78
C LYS A 721 -14.78 -14.19 -23.46
N ASN A 722 -15.30 -13.74 -22.31
CA ASN A 722 -15.29 -12.35 -21.88
C ASN A 722 -16.08 -11.42 -22.82
N GLN A 723 -17.19 -11.93 -23.37
CA GLN A 723 -18.09 -11.17 -24.23
C GLN A 723 -19.42 -10.94 -23.52
N ILE A 724 -19.92 -9.72 -23.67
CA ILE A 724 -21.21 -9.26 -23.15
C ILE A 724 -22.24 -9.41 -24.27
N LYS A 725 -23.37 -10.02 -23.93
CA LYS A 725 -24.53 -10.18 -24.81
C LYS A 725 -25.70 -9.35 -24.29
N ASP A 726 -26.20 -8.46 -25.12
CA ASP A 726 -27.48 -7.77 -24.93
C ASP A 726 -27.99 -7.24 -26.29
N THR A 727 -29.19 -6.66 -26.32
CA THR A 727 -29.75 -6.03 -27.52
C THR A 727 -29.40 -4.54 -27.57
N TRP A 728 -28.26 -4.20 -28.14
CA TRP A 728 -27.82 -2.81 -28.39
C TRP A 728 -28.02 -2.51 -29.86
N ASN A 729 -28.88 -1.55 -30.20
CA ASN A 729 -29.12 -1.15 -31.58
C ASN A 729 -28.31 0.10 -31.96
N THR A 730 -28.42 0.53 -33.21
CA THR A 730 -27.76 1.76 -33.70
C THR A 730 -28.11 3.03 -32.92
N GLN A 731 -29.21 3.02 -32.16
CA GLN A 731 -29.63 4.14 -31.32
C GLN A 731 -29.18 4.04 -29.86
N SER A 732 -28.51 2.95 -29.47
CA SER A 732 -28.20 2.71 -28.06
C SER A 732 -26.91 3.42 -27.66
N VAL A 733 -26.94 4.09 -26.51
CA VAL A 733 -25.77 4.36 -25.69
C VAL A 733 -25.97 3.62 -24.38
N GLY A 734 -24.92 3.00 -23.88
CA GLY A 734 -25.03 2.40 -22.57
C GLY A 734 -23.71 2.07 -21.91
N LEU A 735 -23.87 1.80 -20.63
CA LEU A 735 -22.81 1.69 -19.64
C LEU A 735 -22.91 0.30 -19.05
N VAL A 736 -21.90 -0.53 -19.28
CA VAL A 736 -21.82 -1.90 -18.76
C VAL A 736 -20.88 -1.91 -17.57
N HIS A 737 -21.42 -2.15 -16.39
CA HIS A 737 -20.69 -2.09 -15.12
C HIS A 737 -20.25 -3.48 -14.66
N TYR A 738 -18.96 -3.65 -14.40
CA TYR A 738 -18.41 -4.89 -13.88
C TYR A 738 -17.14 -4.68 -13.06
N GLU A 739 -16.85 -5.63 -12.18
CA GLU A 739 -15.61 -5.65 -11.43
C GLU A 739 -14.49 -6.26 -12.28
N THR A 740 -13.31 -5.63 -12.27
CA THR A 740 -12.08 -6.18 -12.86
C THR A 740 -10.88 -5.89 -11.97
N LEU A 741 -9.86 -6.75 -11.98
CA LEU A 741 -8.63 -6.48 -11.25
C LEU A 741 -7.72 -5.55 -12.06
N SER A 742 -7.02 -4.68 -11.34
CA SER A 742 -5.94 -3.85 -11.86
C SER A 742 -4.81 -4.71 -12.41
N HIS A 743 -4.05 -4.16 -13.35
CA HIS A 743 -2.76 -4.73 -13.69
C HIS A 743 -1.81 -4.53 -12.50
N PHE A 744 -0.86 -5.44 -12.30
CA PHE A 744 0.07 -5.42 -11.18
C PHE A 744 1.52 -5.23 -11.63
N THR A 745 1.75 -4.96 -12.91
CA THR A 745 3.08 -4.80 -13.50
C THR A 745 3.25 -3.46 -14.18
N ASN A 746 4.46 -2.92 -14.13
CA ASN A 746 4.89 -1.78 -14.93
C ASN A 746 5.99 -2.20 -15.92
N LEU A 747 6.15 -1.43 -17.00
CA LEU A 747 7.29 -1.55 -17.90
C LEU A 747 8.60 -1.42 -17.11
N ALA A 748 9.58 -2.24 -17.47
CA ALA A 748 10.88 -2.29 -16.83
C ALA A 748 11.99 -2.47 -17.86
N ASP A 749 13.15 -1.88 -17.60
CA ASP A 749 14.35 -2.28 -18.30
C ASP A 749 14.84 -3.63 -17.79
N ASN A 750 15.48 -4.41 -18.66
CA ASN A 750 16.17 -5.64 -18.27
C ASN A 750 17.25 -5.31 -17.22
N ALA A 751 17.03 -5.78 -16.00
CA ALA A 751 17.83 -5.43 -14.84
C ALA A 751 18.71 -6.62 -14.40
N GLN A 752 19.61 -6.35 -13.46
CA GLN A 752 20.43 -7.39 -12.87
C GLN A 752 19.55 -8.38 -12.09
N ILE A 753 19.79 -9.67 -12.29
CA ILE A 753 19.13 -10.72 -11.53
C ILE A 753 19.79 -10.83 -10.16
N VAL A 754 18.94 -10.85 -9.12
CA VAL A 754 19.30 -11.27 -7.77
C VAL A 754 18.83 -12.72 -7.60
N GLY A 755 19.76 -13.63 -7.31
CA GLY A 755 19.48 -15.07 -7.25
C GLY A 755 19.55 -15.74 -8.62
N THR A 756 18.61 -16.64 -8.92
CA THR A 756 18.56 -17.41 -10.17
C THR A 756 17.27 -17.17 -10.96
N THR A 757 17.27 -17.63 -12.22
CA THR A 757 16.07 -17.64 -13.06
C THR A 757 15.10 -18.77 -12.64
N GLY A 758 13.81 -18.59 -12.92
CA GLY A 758 12.81 -19.63 -12.73
C GLY A 758 12.56 -20.52 -13.94
N ASN A 759 11.51 -21.32 -13.81
CA ASN A 759 10.87 -22.01 -14.93
C ASN A 759 9.96 -21.04 -15.69
N VAL A 760 9.82 -21.26 -16.99
CA VAL A 760 8.95 -20.45 -17.86
C VAL A 760 7.49 -20.82 -17.60
N TYR A 761 6.68 -19.86 -17.19
CA TYR A 761 5.24 -20.03 -17.14
C TYR A 761 4.61 -19.85 -18.52
N GLN A 762 3.67 -20.72 -18.90
CA GLN A 762 2.81 -20.58 -20.08
C GLN A 762 1.33 -20.65 -19.68
N GLY A 763 0.48 -19.83 -20.31
CA GLY A 763 -0.94 -19.82 -19.97
C GLY A 763 -1.85 -19.15 -21.00
N ASN A 764 -3.07 -19.70 -21.14
CA ASN A 764 -4.13 -19.17 -21.98
C ASN A 764 -5.55 -19.33 -21.37
N PHE A 765 -5.64 -19.64 -20.08
CA PHE A 765 -6.90 -20.02 -19.43
C PHE A 765 -7.78 -18.82 -19.07
N HIS A 766 -9.09 -18.96 -19.22
CA HIS A 766 -10.02 -17.84 -19.03
C HIS A 766 -10.19 -17.39 -17.57
N GLN A 767 -9.83 -18.20 -16.56
CA GLN A 767 -10.00 -17.83 -15.15
C GLN A 767 -8.77 -17.11 -14.58
N ILE A 768 -9.02 -16.19 -13.64
CA ILE A 768 -7.97 -15.36 -13.04
C ILE A 768 -7.03 -16.14 -12.13
N ASP A 769 -7.50 -17.23 -11.52
CA ASP A 769 -6.75 -18.12 -10.63
C ASP A 769 -5.76 -19.03 -11.39
N ARG A 770 -5.71 -18.92 -12.73
CA ARG A 770 -4.81 -19.67 -13.61
C ARG A 770 -4.11 -18.79 -14.63
N GLY A 771 -3.74 -17.58 -14.23
CA GLY A 771 -2.81 -16.71 -14.94
C GLY A 771 -3.46 -15.71 -15.88
N ASN A 772 -4.78 -15.60 -15.95
CA ASN A 772 -5.41 -14.61 -16.84
C ASN A 772 -5.07 -13.16 -16.43
N ARG A 773 -5.04 -12.86 -15.12
CA ARG A 773 -4.60 -11.54 -14.64
C ARG A 773 -3.14 -11.26 -15.02
N LEU A 774 -2.26 -12.25 -14.85
CA LEU A 774 -0.85 -12.16 -15.26
C LEU A 774 -0.75 -11.92 -16.77
N ASN A 775 -1.49 -12.67 -17.58
CA ASN A 775 -1.50 -12.54 -19.04
C ASN A 775 -1.93 -11.13 -19.46
N SER A 776 -3.06 -10.63 -18.95
CA SER A 776 -3.52 -9.28 -19.30
C SER A 776 -2.58 -8.19 -18.79
N SER A 777 -1.95 -8.39 -17.62
CA SER A 777 -1.04 -7.40 -17.02
C SER A 777 0.23 -7.18 -17.85
N VAL A 778 0.78 -8.22 -18.47
CA VAL A 778 2.04 -8.13 -19.24
C VAL A 778 1.85 -8.02 -20.75
N SER A 779 0.73 -8.50 -21.30
CA SER A 779 0.51 -8.46 -22.75
C SER A 779 -0.67 -7.57 -23.17
N GLY A 780 -1.60 -7.28 -22.27
CA GLY A 780 -2.91 -6.70 -22.60
C GLY A 780 -3.92 -7.73 -23.14
N VAL A 781 -3.53 -8.98 -23.32
CA VAL A 781 -4.39 -10.05 -23.87
C VAL A 781 -5.22 -10.70 -22.79
N ILE A 782 -6.53 -10.79 -23.01
CA ILE A 782 -7.46 -11.53 -22.15
C ILE A 782 -7.60 -12.95 -22.70
N ALA A 783 -7.21 -13.93 -21.90
CA ALA A 783 -7.28 -15.32 -22.29
C ALA A 783 -8.74 -15.85 -22.21
N LYS A 784 -9.09 -16.78 -23.11
CA LYS A 784 -10.47 -17.22 -23.40
C LYS A 784 -10.65 -18.74 -23.38
N GLN A 785 -9.60 -19.52 -23.09
CA GLN A 785 -9.70 -20.98 -23.17
C GLN A 785 -10.55 -21.55 -22.02
N GLY A 786 -11.61 -22.27 -22.38
CA GLY A 786 -12.62 -22.84 -21.46
C GLY A 786 -12.65 -24.37 -21.37
N SER A 787 -12.21 -25.09 -22.41
CA SER A 787 -12.20 -26.57 -22.46
C SER A 787 -10.84 -27.16 -22.03
N THR A 788 -10.84 -28.42 -21.54
CA THR A 788 -9.69 -29.24 -21.08
C THR A 788 -8.33 -28.52 -20.99
N HIS A 789 -7.90 -28.25 -19.75
CA HIS A 789 -6.72 -27.52 -19.27
C HIS A 789 -5.34 -28.09 -19.68
N LYS A 790 -5.15 -28.58 -20.92
CA LYS A 790 -3.84 -29.10 -21.34
C LYS A 790 -2.77 -27.99 -21.30
N GLY A 791 -1.80 -28.20 -20.40
CA GLY A 791 -0.50 -27.55 -20.31
C GLY A 791 -0.44 -26.09 -19.86
N VAL A 792 -1.45 -25.55 -19.19
CA VAL A 792 -1.25 -24.32 -18.38
C VAL A 792 -0.32 -24.67 -17.22
N GLY A 793 0.83 -24.04 -17.12
CA GLY A 793 1.83 -24.41 -16.11
C GLY A 793 3.24 -23.97 -16.43
N PHE A 794 4.21 -24.61 -15.77
CA PHE A 794 5.62 -24.28 -15.86
C PHE A 794 6.36 -25.26 -16.77
N LEU A 795 7.15 -24.71 -17.69
CA LEU A 795 8.07 -25.39 -18.58
C LEU A 795 9.48 -25.31 -17.99
N SER A 796 10.23 -26.42 -18.06
CA SER A 796 11.63 -26.38 -17.63
C SER A 796 12.45 -25.50 -18.57
N THR A 797 13.33 -24.70 -17.99
CA THR A 797 14.31 -23.89 -18.73
C THR A 797 15.49 -24.80 -19.10
N ASN A 798 15.81 -24.92 -20.39
CA ASN A 798 16.81 -25.87 -20.91
C ASN A 798 18.23 -25.29 -20.88
N SER A 799 18.38 -23.99 -21.14
CA SER A 799 19.67 -23.31 -21.11
C SER A 799 19.49 -21.80 -20.87
N PHE A 800 20.53 -21.16 -20.35
CA PHE A 800 20.63 -19.70 -20.22
C PHE A 800 22.08 -19.26 -20.46
N THR A 801 22.26 -18.02 -20.88
CA THR A 801 23.57 -17.39 -21.08
C THR A 801 23.51 -15.97 -20.54
N TYR A 802 24.57 -15.57 -19.83
CA TYR A 802 24.65 -14.26 -19.15
C TYR A 802 25.65 -13.35 -19.86
N GLU A 803 25.50 -12.03 -19.72
CA GLU A 803 26.40 -11.04 -20.33
C GLU A 803 27.86 -11.12 -19.83
N SER A 804 28.15 -11.84 -18.74
CA SER A 804 29.45 -11.85 -18.09
C SER A 804 30.14 -13.22 -18.07
N TRP A 805 31.46 -13.22 -18.30
CA TRP A 805 32.38 -14.32 -18.01
C TRP A 805 32.68 -14.47 -16.51
N SER A 806 32.22 -13.53 -15.67
CA SER A 806 32.27 -13.60 -14.21
C SER A 806 31.00 -14.22 -13.64
N ILE A 807 31.14 -14.93 -12.52
CA ILE A 807 30.06 -15.65 -11.81
C ILE A 807 28.97 -14.69 -11.26
N ALA A 808 29.23 -13.38 -11.22
CA ALA A 808 28.27 -12.32 -10.90
C ALA A 808 28.81 -10.96 -11.41
N PRO A 809 27.93 -9.98 -11.74
CA PRO A 809 26.47 -10.03 -11.69
C PRO A 809 25.81 -10.71 -12.90
N LEU A 810 24.73 -11.46 -12.65
CA LEU A 810 23.96 -12.19 -13.67
C LEU A 810 22.94 -11.26 -14.34
N LYS A 811 23.13 -10.96 -15.62
CA LYS A 811 22.17 -10.22 -16.44
C LYS A 811 21.89 -11.00 -17.72
N LEU A 812 20.60 -11.12 -18.08
CA LEU A 812 20.19 -11.80 -19.31
C LEU A 812 20.57 -10.95 -20.51
N THR A 813 20.91 -11.60 -21.63
CA THR A 813 21.35 -10.91 -22.84
C THR A 813 20.47 -11.25 -24.03
N ALA A 814 20.24 -10.25 -24.89
CA ALA A 814 19.57 -10.48 -26.17
C ALA A 814 20.39 -11.34 -27.13
N ALA A 815 21.72 -11.38 -26.98
CA ALA A 815 22.62 -12.16 -27.84
C ALA A 815 22.47 -13.69 -27.64
N ALA A 816 21.88 -14.10 -26.52
CA ALA A 816 21.83 -15.49 -26.10
C ALA A 816 20.62 -15.68 -25.17
N GLN A 817 19.46 -15.83 -25.80
CA GLN A 817 18.16 -15.88 -25.15
C GLN A 817 17.97 -17.19 -24.38
N PRO A 818 17.35 -17.18 -23.18
CA PRO A 818 17.03 -18.40 -22.45
C PRO A 818 16.12 -19.33 -23.27
N GLU A 819 16.44 -20.63 -23.27
CA GLU A 819 15.66 -21.65 -23.97
C GLU A 819 14.78 -22.43 -23.00
N HIS A 820 13.62 -22.91 -23.47
CA HIS A 820 12.69 -23.68 -22.66
C HIS A 820 12.13 -24.89 -23.41
N GLN A 821 11.56 -25.83 -22.66
CA GLN A 821 10.79 -26.93 -23.26
C GLN A 821 9.64 -26.40 -24.11
N ARG A 822 9.22 -27.18 -25.11
CA ARG A 822 8.17 -26.79 -26.04
C ARG A 822 6.86 -26.39 -25.34
N VAL A 823 6.24 -25.30 -25.81
CA VAL A 823 4.88 -24.90 -25.42
C VAL A 823 3.84 -25.98 -25.78
N ASP A 824 2.96 -26.29 -24.82
CA ASP A 824 1.89 -27.28 -24.94
C ASP A 824 0.57 -26.69 -24.44
N LEU A 825 -0.02 -25.76 -25.20
CA LEU A 825 -1.28 -25.12 -24.84
C LEU A 825 -2.41 -25.59 -25.77
N ALA A 826 -3.61 -25.75 -25.21
CA ALA A 826 -4.80 -26.09 -25.99
C ALA A 826 -5.19 -24.97 -26.97
N SER A 827 -5.35 -25.28 -28.25
CA SER A 827 -5.62 -24.35 -29.36
C SER A 827 -7.08 -23.89 -29.54
N GLY A 828 -7.89 -23.96 -28.48
CA GLY A 828 -9.33 -23.67 -28.54
C GLY A 828 -9.70 -22.17 -28.49
N ASN A 829 -10.93 -21.87 -28.94
CA ASN A 829 -11.66 -20.62 -28.67
C ASN A 829 -11.01 -19.29 -29.13
N GLU A 830 -10.06 -19.32 -30.09
CA GLU A 830 -9.33 -18.11 -30.52
C GLU A 830 -8.69 -17.37 -29.33
N SER A 831 -8.29 -18.13 -28.30
CA SER A 831 -7.63 -17.55 -27.14
C SER A 831 -6.24 -17.04 -27.53
N GLY A 832 -5.91 -15.83 -27.10
CA GLY A 832 -4.51 -15.44 -26.99
C GLY A 832 -3.85 -16.10 -25.79
N ALA A 833 -2.52 -16.12 -25.76
CA ALA A 833 -1.71 -16.74 -24.73
C ALA A 833 -0.43 -15.93 -24.47
N MET A 834 0.33 -16.33 -23.46
CA MET A 834 1.65 -15.77 -23.18
C MET A 834 2.59 -16.84 -22.62
N LYS A 835 3.88 -16.53 -22.70
CA LYS A 835 4.93 -17.18 -21.92
C LYS A 835 5.76 -16.13 -21.17
N THR A 836 6.23 -16.46 -19.97
CA THR A 836 7.08 -15.55 -19.18
C THR A 836 8.08 -16.29 -18.31
N LEU A 837 9.28 -15.74 -18.19
CA LEU A 837 10.36 -16.16 -17.31
C LEU A 837 10.41 -15.21 -16.09
N PRO A 838 10.19 -15.72 -14.87
CA PRO A 838 10.33 -14.92 -13.66
C PRO A 838 11.80 -14.81 -13.22
N THR A 839 12.16 -13.64 -12.73
CA THR A 839 13.43 -13.29 -12.09
C THR A 839 13.15 -12.33 -10.92
N ILE A 840 14.13 -12.13 -10.02
CA ILE A 840 14.08 -11.05 -9.03
C ILE A 840 15.10 -9.99 -9.42
N THR A 841 14.71 -8.73 -9.31
CA THR A 841 15.61 -7.58 -9.42
C THR A 841 15.56 -6.77 -8.13
N GLU A 842 16.67 -6.13 -7.79
CA GLU A 842 16.70 -5.08 -6.78
C GLU A 842 16.49 -3.72 -7.45
N LYS A 843 15.65 -2.88 -6.84
CA LYS A 843 15.49 -1.47 -7.20
C LYS A 843 15.34 -0.67 -5.91
N ASN A 844 16.24 0.28 -5.69
CA ASN A 844 16.27 1.18 -4.53
C ASN A 844 16.24 0.44 -3.16
N GLY A 845 16.96 -0.68 -3.04
CA GLY A 845 17.01 -1.47 -1.80
C GLY A 845 15.78 -2.35 -1.54
N LEU A 846 14.91 -2.53 -2.54
CA LEU A 846 13.72 -3.39 -2.46
C LEU A 846 13.72 -4.43 -3.59
N TYR A 847 13.21 -5.62 -3.30
CA TYR A 847 13.06 -6.69 -4.30
C TYR A 847 11.76 -6.56 -5.09
N TYR A 848 11.83 -6.85 -6.39
CA TYR A 848 10.69 -6.87 -7.31
C TYR A 848 10.69 -8.15 -8.16
N LEU A 849 9.50 -8.65 -8.48
CA LEU A 849 9.34 -9.72 -9.48
C LEU A 849 9.52 -9.09 -10.87
N GLN A 850 10.52 -9.53 -11.63
CA GLN A 850 10.71 -9.13 -13.02
C GLN A 850 10.35 -10.30 -13.96
N LEU A 851 9.65 -9.97 -15.05
CA LEU A 851 9.01 -10.91 -15.97
C LEU A 851 9.47 -10.59 -17.39
N HIS A 852 10.15 -11.55 -18.02
CA HIS A 852 10.60 -11.47 -19.42
C HIS A 852 9.77 -12.43 -20.26
N GLY A 853 9.20 -11.99 -21.38
CA GLY A 853 8.30 -12.88 -22.12
C GLY A 853 7.79 -12.37 -23.45
N ALA A 854 6.82 -13.12 -23.96
CA ALA A 854 6.16 -12.84 -25.22
C ALA A 854 4.69 -13.25 -25.20
N GLU A 855 3.87 -12.52 -25.96
CA GLU A 855 2.57 -12.97 -26.41
C GLU A 855 2.73 -14.18 -27.33
N LEU A 856 1.79 -15.12 -27.22
CA LEU A 856 1.67 -16.30 -28.06
C LEU A 856 0.34 -16.26 -28.79
N LYS A 857 0.38 -16.44 -30.12
CA LYS A 857 -0.81 -16.40 -30.97
C LYS A 857 -0.97 -17.71 -31.71
N HIS A 858 -2.10 -18.37 -31.47
CA HIS A 858 -2.42 -19.58 -32.20
C HIS A 858 -2.79 -19.24 -33.64
N HIS A 859 -2.12 -19.86 -34.59
CA HIS A 859 -2.41 -19.71 -36.02
C HIS A 859 -2.41 -21.07 -36.70
N LYS A 860 -3.26 -21.20 -37.72
CA LYS A 860 -3.25 -22.31 -38.67
C LYS A 860 -2.77 -21.79 -40.02
N PRO A 861 -1.49 -21.97 -40.35
CA PRO A 861 -0.95 -21.49 -41.61
C PRO A 861 -1.58 -22.17 -42.82
N THR A 862 -1.59 -21.48 -43.96
CA THR A 862 -1.86 -22.12 -45.25
C THR A 862 -0.54 -22.68 -45.78
N PHE A 863 -0.51 -23.98 -46.08
CA PHE A 863 0.71 -24.66 -46.52
C PHE A 863 0.79 -24.76 -48.04
N THR A 864 1.96 -24.44 -48.58
CA THR A 864 2.26 -24.73 -49.98
C THR A 864 2.84 -26.14 -50.09
N ASP A 865 2.24 -26.98 -50.93
CA ASP A 865 2.81 -28.28 -51.27
C ASP A 865 4.08 -28.09 -52.08
N VAL A 866 5.18 -28.64 -51.57
CA VAL A 866 6.47 -28.61 -52.28
C VAL A 866 7.05 -30.01 -52.37
N ASN A 867 7.60 -30.30 -53.55
CA ASN A 867 8.50 -31.42 -53.73
C ASN A 867 9.91 -30.91 -53.42
N PRO A 868 10.54 -31.34 -52.31
CA PRO A 868 11.86 -30.85 -51.95
C PRO A 868 12.90 -31.38 -52.95
N SER A 869 13.50 -30.47 -53.72
CA SER A 869 14.51 -30.75 -54.74
C SER A 869 15.62 -29.70 -54.66
N SER A 870 16.78 -29.94 -55.27
CA SER A 870 17.90 -28.98 -55.30
C SER A 870 17.57 -27.62 -55.92
N ASN A 871 16.42 -27.52 -56.62
CA ASN A 871 15.91 -26.30 -57.24
C ASN A 871 14.72 -25.66 -56.49
N THR A 872 14.27 -26.26 -55.38
CA THR A 872 13.14 -25.75 -54.61
C THR A 872 13.60 -24.54 -53.80
N THR A 873 13.00 -23.38 -54.08
CA THR A 873 13.29 -22.15 -53.34
C THR A 873 12.35 -22.06 -52.15
N TYR A 874 12.93 -21.98 -50.96
CA TYR A 874 12.23 -21.66 -49.74
C TYR A 874 12.38 -20.16 -49.46
N THR A 875 11.31 -19.55 -48.95
CA THR A 875 11.33 -18.17 -48.44
C THR A 875 11.16 -18.22 -46.93
N ALA A 876 12.06 -17.55 -46.20
CA ALA A 876 12.02 -17.49 -44.74
C ALA A 876 10.65 -16.99 -44.27
N GLY A 877 10.07 -17.68 -43.28
CA GLY A 877 8.72 -17.38 -42.77
C GLY A 877 7.55 -17.96 -43.56
N ASN A 878 7.77 -18.60 -44.73
CA ASN A 878 6.71 -19.31 -45.44
C ASN A 878 6.51 -20.75 -44.94
N PHE A 879 5.30 -21.26 -45.13
CA PHE A 879 4.86 -22.58 -44.65
C PHE A 879 4.73 -23.59 -45.79
N TYR A 880 5.33 -24.75 -45.59
CA TYR A 880 5.43 -25.78 -46.61
C TYR A 880 4.98 -27.15 -46.09
N ARG A 881 4.31 -27.93 -46.95
CA ARG A 881 4.05 -29.34 -46.71
C ARG A 881 4.91 -30.16 -47.67
N LEU A 882 5.75 -31.03 -47.11
CA LEU A 882 6.66 -31.85 -47.90
C LEU A 882 5.90 -33.02 -48.53
N THR A 883 5.96 -33.13 -49.86
CA THR A 883 5.12 -34.10 -50.61
C THR A 883 5.85 -35.39 -51.02
N ASN A 884 7.17 -35.47 -50.79
CA ASN A 884 8.02 -36.56 -51.28
C ASN A 884 9.15 -36.92 -50.28
N TYR A 885 9.84 -38.05 -50.47
CA TYR A 885 10.92 -38.59 -49.62
C TYR A 885 10.50 -39.01 -48.18
N GLY A 886 11.48 -39.38 -47.33
CA GLY A 886 11.26 -39.88 -45.95
C GLY A 886 10.62 -38.88 -44.97
N ALA A 887 10.46 -37.62 -45.37
CA ALA A 887 9.79 -36.56 -44.61
C ALA A 887 8.41 -36.19 -45.20
N LYS A 888 7.84 -37.03 -46.09
CA LYS A 888 6.51 -36.82 -46.69
C LYS A 888 5.43 -36.63 -45.61
N GLY A 889 4.63 -35.58 -45.76
CA GLY A 889 3.55 -35.23 -44.83
C GLY A 889 4.00 -34.34 -43.67
N TYR A 890 5.27 -33.97 -43.60
CA TYR A 890 5.74 -33.01 -42.58
C TYR A 890 5.33 -31.59 -42.97
N TYR A 891 4.86 -30.85 -41.97
CA TYR A 891 4.62 -29.41 -42.04
C TYR A 891 5.88 -28.71 -41.54
N VAL A 892 6.41 -27.77 -42.32
CA VAL A 892 7.68 -27.10 -42.00
C VAL A 892 7.60 -25.60 -42.27
N CYS A 893 8.40 -24.82 -41.53
CA CYS A 893 8.66 -23.40 -41.79
C CYS A 893 10.18 -23.22 -42.00
N GLU A 894 10.58 -22.38 -42.95
CA GLU A 894 12.00 -22.03 -43.11
C GLU A 894 12.42 -21.04 -42.02
N VAL A 895 13.41 -21.43 -41.20
CA VAL A 895 13.85 -20.64 -40.04
C VAL A 895 15.14 -19.87 -40.31
N THR A 896 16.01 -20.36 -41.20
CA THR A 896 17.29 -19.70 -41.50
C THR A 896 17.93 -20.22 -42.78
N LYS A 897 18.69 -19.34 -43.45
CA LYS A 897 19.60 -19.72 -44.54
C LYS A 897 21.02 -19.99 -43.99
N THR A 898 21.48 -21.24 -44.20
CA THR A 898 22.87 -21.70 -44.38
C THR A 898 23.83 -21.92 -43.17
N PHE A 899 24.39 -23.14 -43.11
CA PHE A 899 25.78 -23.47 -42.77
C PHE A 899 26.36 -24.39 -43.87
N ALA A 900 27.69 -24.52 -44.00
CA ALA A 900 28.32 -25.45 -44.94
C ALA A 900 28.96 -26.62 -44.18
N PHE A 901 28.35 -27.82 -44.26
CA PHE A 901 28.97 -29.08 -43.83
C PHE A 901 29.02 -30.08 -44.99
N TYR A 902 30.14 -30.80 -45.10
CA TYR A 902 30.44 -31.69 -46.21
C TYR A 902 30.11 -33.16 -45.90
N THR A 903 28.82 -33.55 -45.90
CA THR A 903 28.45 -34.98 -46.00
C THR A 903 27.16 -35.19 -46.80
N ASN A 904 27.19 -36.16 -47.73
CA ASN A 904 26.12 -36.56 -48.66
C ASN A 904 24.96 -37.31 -47.96
N THR A 905 24.12 -36.62 -47.21
CA THR A 905 22.84 -37.17 -46.74
C THR A 905 21.70 -36.25 -47.17
N ASP A 906 20.65 -36.81 -47.80
CA ASP A 906 19.55 -36.02 -48.36
C ASP A 906 18.70 -35.32 -47.28
N TYR A 907 18.67 -35.86 -46.04
CA TYR A 907 18.03 -35.26 -44.87
C TYR A 907 18.71 -35.70 -43.57
N ILE A 908 18.92 -34.75 -42.65
CA ILE A 908 19.29 -35.06 -41.26
C ILE A 908 18.21 -34.47 -40.36
N GLN A 909 17.53 -35.34 -39.60
CA GLN A 909 16.70 -34.90 -38.49
C GLN A 909 17.62 -34.64 -37.30
N MET A 910 17.66 -33.40 -36.83
CA MET A 910 18.44 -33.03 -35.66
C MET A 910 17.77 -33.56 -34.39
N GLU A 911 18.52 -33.64 -33.28
CA GLU A 911 17.98 -33.99 -31.96
C GLU A 911 16.90 -32.99 -31.50
N SER A 912 16.95 -31.74 -32.00
CA SER A 912 15.93 -30.71 -31.84
C SER A 912 14.61 -30.99 -32.58
N GLY A 913 14.58 -31.97 -33.49
CA GLY A 913 13.45 -32.28 -34.36
C GLY A 913 13.39 -31.47 -35.67
N ASP A 914 14.32 -30.53 -35.88
CA ASP A 914 14.46 -29.78 -37.13
C ASP A 914 14.99 -30.67 -38.27
N ILE A 915 14.67 -30.32 -39.51
CA ILE A 915 15.13 -31.01 -40.72
C ILE A 915 16.13 -30.13 -41.47
N VAL A 916 17.34 -30.65 -41.69
CA VAL A 916 18.34 -30.02 -42.57
C VAL A 916 18.30 -30.69 -43.95
N TYR A 917 18.22 -29.89 -45.02
CA TYR A 917 18.16 -30.35 -46.40
C TYR A 917 19.35 -29.88 -47.27
N GLY A 918 20.05 -30.82 -47.92
CA GLY A 918 20.82 -30.64 -49.17
C GLY A 918 22.35 -30.39 -49.10
N PRO A 919 23.14 -30.73 -50.17
CA PRO A 919 24.62 -30.73 -50.16
C PRO A 919 25.31 -29.43 -50.64
N THR A 920 24.59 -28.48 -51.25
CA THR A 920 25.19 -27.26 -51.87
C THR A 920 24.55 -25.94 -51.42
N ASN A 921 23.46 -25.99 -50.64
CA ASN A 921 22.81 -24.84 -49.98
C ASN A 921 21.91 -25.37 -48.86
N GLN A 922 22.46 -25.61 -47.66
CA GLN A 922 21.68 -26.16 -46.55
C GLN A 922 20.60 -25.16 -46.11
N VAL A 923 19.34 -25.58 -46.18
CA VAL A 923 18.18 -24.87 -45.63
C VAL A 923 17.76 -25.57 -44.34
N VAL A 924 17.57 -24.81 -43.26
CA VAL A 924 17.05 -25.33 -41.99
C VAL A 924 15.54 -25.16 -41.98
N LEU A 925 14.84 -26.29 -42.05
CA LEU A 925 13.39 -26.37 -42.01
C LEU A 925 12.96 -26.85 -40.63
N ARG A 926 12.24 -26.01 -39.89
CA ARG A 926 11.71 -26.42 -38.58
C ARG A 926 10.44 -27.21 -38.76
N LYS A 927 10.44 -28.43 -38.23
CA LYS A 927 9.26 -29.31 -38.24
C LYS A 927 8.21 -28.76 -37.28
N LEU A 928 7.02 -28.52 -37.80
CA LEU A 928 5.85 -28.18 -37.00
C LEU A 928 5.24 -29.49 -36.46
N ASN A 929 5.17 -29.60 -35.14
CA ASN A 929 4.69 -30.79 -34.45
C ASN A 929 3.17 -30.73 -34.23
N THR A 930 2.41 -30.58 -35.32
CA THR A 930 0.94 -30.70 -35.32
C THR A 930 0.47 -31.46 -36.55
N ALA A 931 -0.59 -32.26 -36.36
CA ALA A 931 -1.14 -33.11 -37.42
C ALA A 931 -1.75 -32.30 -38.58
N ASP A 932 -2.10 -31.04 -38.33
CA ASP A 932 -2.73 -30.12 -39.28
C ASP A 932 -1.93 -28.81 -39.51
N GLY A 933 -0.70 -28.74 -38.97
CA GLY A 933 0.19 -27.60 -39.09
C GLY A 933 -0.13 -26.38 -38.22
N SER A 934 -1.17 -26.43 -37.38
CA SER A 934 -1.49 -25.35 -36.43
C SER A 934 -0.46 -25.21 -35.31
N SER A 935 -0.14 -24.02 -34.81
CA SER A 935 0.85 -23.85 -33.73
C SER A 935 0.68 -22.53 -32.97
N TRP A 936 1.37 -22.39 -31.84
CA TRP A 936 1.42 -21.14 -31.04
C TRP A 936 2.51 -20.14 -31.46
N GLY A 937 3.25 -20.43 -32.53
CA GLY A 937 4.29 -19.53 -33.05
C GLY A 937 5.56 -19.49 -32.19
N ASP A 938 5.67 -20.40 -31.22
CA ASP A 938 6.73 -20.45 -30.23
C ASP A 938 8.08 -20.87 -30.81
N ASP A 939 9.09 -20.02 -30.66
CA ASP A 939 10.49 -20.26 -31.02
C ASP A 939 11.31 -20.98 -29.94
N GLN A 940 10.69 -21.32 -28.80
CA GLN A 940 11.29 -21.95 -27.63
C GLN A 940 12.35 -21.10 -26.91
N THR A 941 12.37 -19.79 -27.17
CA THR A 941 13.26 -18.83 -26.52
C THR A 941 12.51 -17.74 -25.77
N ILE A 942 13.12 -17.14 -24.74
CA ILE A 942 12.58 -15.97 -24.06
C ILE A 942 13.24 -14.70 -24.60
N PRO A 943 12.49 -13.82 -25.28
CA PRO A 943 13.03 -12.54 -25.73
C PRO A 943 13.48 -11.68 -24.55
N ILE A 944 14.65 -11.06 -24.67
CA ILE A 944 15.21 -10.15 -23.68
C ILE A 944 15.20 -8.75 -24.28
N VAL A 945 14.32 -7.90 -23.77
CA VAL A 945 14.10 -6.52 -24.23
C VAL A 945 14.07 -5.56 -23.03
N ASN A 946 14.14 -4.26 -23.30
CA ASN A 946 13.84 -3.23 -22.32
C ASN A 946 12.42 -2.70 -22.61
N GLY A 947 11.55 -2.67 -21.62
CA GLY A 947 10.15 -2.26 -21.80
C GLY A 947 9.35 -3.24 -22.66
N GLU A 948 8.65 -2.73 -23.67
CA GLU A 948 7.88 -3.52 -24.63
C GLU A 948 8.43 -3.32 -26.04
N ASP A 949 8.36 -4.37 -26.86
CA ASP A 949 8.67 -4.34 -28.29
C ASP A 949 7.77 -5.35 -29.02
N VAL A 950 7.94 -5.52 -30.32
CA VAL A 950 7.26 -6.54 -31.12
C VAL A 950 8.26 -7.45 -31.83
N LYS A 951 7.87 -8.70 -32.03
CA LYS A 951 8.61 -9.64 -32.90
C LYS A 951 7.66 -10.36 -33.85
N THR A 952 8.23 -10.88 -34.93
CA THR A 952 7.53 -11.85 -35.78
C THR A 952 7.70 -13.26 -35.19
N ASP A 953 6.60 -13.94 -34.89
CA ASP A 953 6.62 -15.31 -34.37
C ASP A 953 6.86 -16.35 -35.49
N LEU A 954 7.00 -17.63 -35.13
CA LEU A 954 7.18 -18.71 -36.12
C LEU A 954 5.96 -18.94 -37.02
N ASN A 955 4.83 -18.34 -36.70
CA ASN A 955 3.60 -18.38 -37.49
C ASN A 955 3.49 -17.17 -38.45
N GLY A 956 4.46 -16.24 -38.44
CA GLY A 956 4.41 -15.00 -39.22
C GLY A 956 3.53 -13.90 -38.61
N ASN A 957 3.02 -14.09 -37.39
CA ASN A 957 2.28 -13.04 -36.68
C ASN A 957 3.24 -12.03 -36.07
N THR A 958 2.83 -10.77 -36.03
CA THR A 958 3.44 -9.79 -35.11
C THR A 958 2.87 -10.02 -33.71
N VAL A 959 3.74 -10.28 -32.74
CA VAL A 959 3.40 -10.53 -31.33
C VAL A 959 4.19 -9.59 -30.43
N LYS A 960 3.61 -9.21 -29.28
CA LYS A 960 4.31 -8.40 -28.28
C LYS A 960 5.40 -9.21 -27.57
N VAL A 961 6.53 -8.57 -27.28
CA VAL A 961 7.54 -9.02 -26.31
C VAL A 961 7.70 -7.98 -25.21
N PHE A 962 8.05 -8.43 -24.00
CA PHE A 962 8.00 -7.55 -22.83
C PHE A 962 9.06 -7.88 -21.78
N CYS A 963 9.49 -6.84 -21.07
CA CYS A 963 10.15 -6.89 -19.78
C CYS A 963 9.38 -5.99 -18.80
N HIS A 964 8.76 -6.60 -17.81
CA HIS A 964 7.92 -5.94 -16.82
C HIS A 964 8.45 -6.22 -15.40
N HIS A 965 8.15 -5.35 -14.44
CA HIS A 965 8.34 -5.64 -13.02
C HIS A 965 7.04 -5.43 -12.22
N SER A 966 6.90 -6.06 -11.05
CA SER A 966 5.74 -5.84 -10.18
C SER A 966 5.64 -4.38 -9.72
N GLN A 967 4.44 -3.80 -9.67
CA GLN A 967 4.21 -2.43 -9.20
C GLN A 967 4.61 -2.25 -7.74
N ILE A 968 4.24 -3.23 -6.92
CA ILE A 968 4.48 -3.28 -5.48
C ILE A 968 5.73 -4.16 -5.22
N PRO A 969 6.67 -3.72 -4.37
CA PRO A 969 7.84 -4.51 -3.98
C PRO A 969 7.45 -5.72 -3.12
N LEU A 970 8.33 -6.72 -3.12
CA LEU A 970 8.14 -7.99 -2.44
C LEU A 970 8.78 -8.06 -1.05
N GLY A 971 9.75 -7.20 -0.77
CA GLY A 971 10.49 -7.18 0.50
C GLY A 971 11.74 -6.29 0.45
N ILE A 972 12.43 -6.21 1.59
CA ILE A 972 13.67 -5.46 1.76
C ILE A 972 14.82 -6.27 1.17
N ALA A 973 15.65 -5.64 0.33
CA ALA A 973 16.86 -6.27 -0.18
C ALA A 973 17.89 -6.46 0.93
N HIS A 974 18.74 -7.48 0.86
CA HIS A 974 19.89 -7.57 1.74
C HIS A 974 21.07 -8.02 0.90
N ASN A 975 22.11 -7.20 0.88
CA ASN A 975 23.37 -7.54 0.27
C ASN A 975 24.20 -8.23 1.35
N ASP A 976 24.46 -9.52 1.17
CA ASP A 976 25.43 -10.25 1.97
C ASP A 976 26.87 -9.82 1.65
#